data_AF-A0A7C4D570-F1
#
_entry.id   AF-A0A7C4D570-F1
#
_cell.length_a   1.000
_cell.length_b   1.000
_cell.length_c   1.000
_cell.angle_alpha   90.00
_cell.angle_beta   90.00
_cell.angle_gamma   90.00
#
_symmetry.space_group_name_H-M   'P 1'
#
loop_
_entity.id
_entity.type
_entity.pdbx_description
1 polymer ?
#
loop_
_entity_poly.entity_id
_entity_poly.type
_entity_poly.pdbx_seq_one_letter_code
_entity_poly.pdbx_strand_id
1 'polypeptide(L)'
;MSTKALLSFMLLFLLLIIESLFPFPALSLEYPKAEENKAKIQQDYLEYFAPALEAINITEIKSYVNDLVSFGTRFTGYAGCYAAADYIERKFKEFGFSNVERHAFSIAVPLDEGAYIETSNGERIRVYPLFPNRVCPPQTPPGGLTGQLIYVKSGDYEEFNGKPIEGSIVVMEFNSQYNWITAAKLGAKAVVFLEPNYTTTLEASMKYTETVSWNFVRVYAKGSEAKKILEIAEKGEYVTLISNMKWCNVESYNIIGYLPGRYDEYILITAQYDSFSFIPSIAPGAREAIGTAIMLQLAKYFAQHPESHKYTLVFIAFSGTNQGIAGSRWFVKKYIDERWQEWGSKVRLQIEIAINDENRYIMPHHISGWTWGWIESVAPWLTDYSNWLFTELIPIIADRLNRNELVFDPLMGKGWILRDLFSSGGPGYGVVYEDYLGSPLRYTNNEPLLLLGGPGIAWSNAYAFSTRYWTPFDLPENINWENIKSNIEVLYPIIFATVNFGASLIGDWAPAPPGYYPKWVDVSGKVMEYNVKTGWWDIPVKDAIIIYTKGGPSSTYGGPEAGFVVFQRPLPAYVMSDENGSIFIPGLMHAERTFMYLPYYIEAYVVDETTGNILYAPGFGRYWYGGAIGVTAYCDSTFTLTTLYQKEQSIGIYTLFKAGTLVLFDVGDIYYRNSAADARITITVNEVATRSPPDQFSWDIYSYGGHGVSVASVFVPPDKPVEIVAHTTYTLRYPMIILTNSTEKNLRGDGWKVKAGEQCILTYTTLRAAIDMRRLNSDRMNMLLARGISPVGFIKTDDLLMEIAQFAEERKYSQVEALSNRLLVFERTNYAILRSLIEDTVYAITFFGLIMVPFAIIFERLFFMSSGVKRVMLVILTYALPLTFLWFFHPGFALASSPLMVIIGFLVIVLVTPLLAVIFNALVVAIKRIRAKMVGIHWIEMPKFSVALLGFSTGVAHMRKRRLLTGLTLIAVTLVTLSISAFTSIGTIKVIKERDTTIPAIYDGILFHQWQFSFGGFTDFGGLGGQSPPQVGKRIINEFRTFYGKMAVIAPRAWGYIGYRERGLYVFNEEGERYKIPIIGVLGMSSEEINVTPVNETLIDGSWFTKDDELVAIIGKNMADYLKVKPGDTIHLGVESIKFKVIGVIDEERFHQIHDLDNSELTPWDPRLPGYENKIWPGEILIIPYKTLLTIFKGWIVSVAIKITTESTNREIIFDIAREIYKQSGGLKPITVYIGFGGKVYVISPESFVTIFGWQQQIILVIIST
;
A
#
# COMPACT_ATOMS: atom_id res chain seq x y z
N MET A 1 -27.80 -0.10 41.48
CA MET A 1 -27.22 1.25 41.38
C MET A 1 -26.64 1.60 42.74
N SER A 2 -25.32 1.66 42.86
CA SER A 2 -24.64 1.82 44.14
C SER A 2 -24.45 3.29 44.50
N THR A 3 -24.46 3.57 45.79
CA THR A 3 -24.31 4.86 46.47
C THR A 3 -23.04 5.65 46.05
N LYS A 4 -22.11 5.04 45.33
CA LYS A 4 -20.90 5.68 44.76
C LYS A 4 -21.18 6.54 43.51
N ALA A 5 -22.23 6.22 42.73
CA ALA A 5 -22.59 7.02 41.56
C ALA A 5 -23.21 8.37 41.96
N LEU A 6 -24.00 8.38 43.04
CA LEU A 6 -24.64 9.60 43.56
C LEU A 6 -23.61 10.55 44.21
N LEU A 7 -22.60 10.00 44.91
CA LEU A 7 -21.54 10.80 45.53
C LEU A 7 -20.61 11.43 44.48
N SER A 8 -20.32 10.73 43.38
CA SER A 8 -19.47 11.23 42.30
C SER A 8 -20.19 12.32 41.48
N PHE A 9 -21.51 12.18 41.29
CA PHE A 9 -22.32 13.20 40.63
C PHE A 9 -22.50 14.44 41.51
N MET A 10 -22.66 14.29 42.82
CA MET A 10 -22.70 15.44 43.76
C MET A 10 -21.34 16.14 43.89
N LEU A 11 -20.21 15.42 43.80
CA LEU A 11 -18.88 16.04 43.79
C LEU A 11 -18.62 16.84 42.50
N LEU A 12 -19.04 16.31 41.34
CA LEU A 12 -18.96 17.04 40.07
C LEU A 12 -19.88 18.27 40.05
N PHE A 13 -21.07 18.16 40.64
CA PHE A 13 -22.00 19.29 40.74
C PHE A 13 -21.51 20.36 41.74
N LEU A 14 -20.81 19.97 42.81
CA LEU A 14 -20.16 20.93 43.73
C LEU A 14 -18.96 21.63 43.09
N LEU A 15 -18.17 20.93 42.26
CA LEU A 15 -17.03 21.50 41.52
C LEU A 15 -17.49 22.51 40.45
N LEU A 16 -18.60 22.22 39.76
CA LEU A 16 -19.22 23.15 38.80
C LEU A 16 -19.80 24.41 39.47
N ILE A 17 -20.26 24.32 40.73
CA ILE A 17 -20.75 25.48 41.49
C ILE A 17 -19.58 26.33 42.01
N ILE A 18 -18.43 25.72 42.33
CA ILE A 18 -17.23 26.45 42.79
C ILE A 18 -16.57 27.26 41.66
N GLU A 19 -16.60 26.78 40.40
CA GLU A 19 -16.16 27.58 39.24
C GLU A 19 -17.09 28.76 38.92
N SER A 20 -18.37 28.71 39.32
CA SER A 20 -19.32 29.80 39.10
C SER A 20 -19.29 30.92 40.16
N LEU A 21 -18.62 30.70 41.30
CA LEU A 21 -18.65 31.58 42.47
C LEU A 21 -17.34 32.36 42.72
N PHE A 22 -16.30 32.13 41.92
CA PHE A 22 -15.07 32.92 41.92
C PHE A 22 -14.77 33.42 40.50
N PRO A 23 -15.21 34.62 40.10
CA PRO A 23 -14.56 35.28 38.98
C PRO A 23 -13.12 35.54 39.40
N PHE A 24 -12.17 34.82 38.81
CA PHE A 24 -10.78 35.24 38.89
C PHE A 24 -10.75 36.68 38.38
N PRO A 25 -10.32 37.66 39.19
CA PRO A 25 -10.08 38.98 38.67
C PRO A 25 -9.04 38.80 37.58
N ALA A 26 -9.34 39.29 36.38
CA ALA A 26 -8.31 39.55 35.40
C ALA A 26 -7.26 40.40 36.10
N LEU A 27 -6.15 39.78 36.49
CA LEU A 27 -4.94 40.51 36.83
C LEU A 27 -4.55 41.18 35.51
N SER A 28 -5.00 42.41 35.33
CA SER A 28 -4.27 43.37 34.53
C SER A 28 -2.90 43.50 35.19
N LEU A 29 -1.96 42.66 34.76
CA LEU A 29 -0.55 42.97 34.88
C LEU A 29 -0.36 44.27 34.10
N GLU A 30 -0.32 45.38 34.85
CA GLU A 30 0.23 46.63 34.37
C GLU A 30 1.65 46.31 33.87
N TYR A 31 1.78 46.22 32.55
CA TYR A 31 3.08 46.23 31.90
C TYR A 31 3.75 47.57 32.25
N PRO A 32 4.92 47.57 32.90
CA PRO A 32 5.66 48.79 33.10
C PRO A 32 6.17 49.26 31.72
N LYS A 33 5.72 50.44 31.28
CA LYS A 33 6.34 51.30 30.25
C LYS A 33 7.04 50.54 29.10
N ALA A 34 6.27 49.96 28.18
CA ALA A 34 6.81 49.26 27.00
C ALA A 34 6.64 50.00 25.66
N GLU A 35 6.03 51.20 25.62
CA GLU A 35 5.86 51.94 24.36
C GLU A 35 7.14 52.65 23.90
N GLU A 36 7.96 53.17 24.81
CA GLU A 36 9.26 53.78 24.46
C GLU A 36 10.33 52.73 24.07
N ASN A 37 10.23 51.50 24.60
CA ASN A 37 11.12 50.38 24.23
C ASN A 37 10.70 49.70 22.92
N LYS A 38 9.39 49.61 22.60
CA LYS A 38 8.92 49.04 21.32
C LYS A 38 9.38 49.85 20.11
N ALA A 39 9.35 51.18 20.20
CA ALA A 39 9.82 52.05 19.12
C ALA A 39 11.33 51.93 18.89
N LYS A 40 12.11 51.77 19.98
CA LYS A 40 13.57 51.58 19.91
C LYS A 40 13.95 50.19 19.38
N ILE A 41 13.24 49.14 19.80
CA ILE A 41 13.40 47.76 19.32
C ILE A 41 12.99 47.62 17.84
N GLN A 42 11.91 48.29 17.41
CA GLN A 42 11.54 48.38 15.99
C GLN A 42 12.61 49.09 15.15
N GLN A 43 13.30 50.09 15.71
CA GLN A 43 14.38 50.80 15.06
C GLN A 43 15.64 49.93 14.92
N ASP A 44 15.96 49.09 15.92
CA ASP A 44 17.08 48.13 15.88
C ASP A 44 16.88 47.02 14.83
N TYR A 45 15.65 46.55 14.57
CA TYR A 45 15.40 45.56 13.51
C TYR A 45 15.67 46.10 12.10
N LEU A 46 15.51 47.41 11.90
CA LEU A 46 15.76 48.07 10.63
C LEU A 46 17.25 48.12 10.28
N GLU A 47 18.13 48.07 11.28
CA GLU A 47 19.59 48.06 11.06
C GLU A 47 20.06 46.78 10.35
N TYR A 48 19.36 45.66 10.52
CA TYR A 48 19.74 44.37 9.91
C TYR A 48 19.12 44.13 8.53
N PHE A 49 18.09 44.89 8.16
CA PHE A 49 17.33 44.67 6.93
C PHE A 49 18.14 45.02 5.67
N ALA A 50 18.81 46.18 5.65
CA ALA A 50 19.63 46.60 4.51
C ALA A 50 20.85 45.67 4.29
N PRO A 51 21.63 45.31 5.33
CA PRO A 51 22.68 44.29 5.23
C PRO A 51 22.17 42.95 4.68
N ALA A 52 20.99 42.51 5.11
CA ALA A 52 20.40 41.26 4.63
C ALA A 52 20.09 41.28 3.13
N LEU A 53 19.61 42.40 2.59
CA LEU A 53 19.38 42.54 1.15
C LEU A 53 20.69 42.72 0.36
N GLU A 54 21.70 43.38 0.95
CA GLU A 54 23.04 43.49 0.36
C GLU A 54 23.73 42.13 0.22
N ALA A 55 23.49 41.22 1.16
CA ALA A 55 24.04 39.86 1.12
C ALA A 55 23.52 39.02 -0.07
N ILE A 56 22.40 39.41 -0.69
CA ILE A 56 21.77 38.65 -1.77
C ILE A 56 22.55 38.80 -3.07
N ASN A 57 23.10 37.69 -3.57
CA ASN A 57 23.70 37.62 -4.90
C ASN A 57 23.26 36.35 -5.64
N ILE A 58 22.24 36.49 -6.49
CA ILE A 58 21.68 35.37 -7.27
C ILE A 58 22.69 34.74 -8.22
N THR A 59 23.59 35.54 -8.79
CA THR A 59 24.64 35.02 -9.70
C THR A 59 25.60 34.10 -8.96
N GLU A 60 25.92 34.42 -7.71
CA GLU A 60 26.77 33.58 -6.87
C GLU A 60 26.06 32.29 -6.44
N ILE A 61 24.78 32.36 -6.03
CA ILE A 61 23.98 31.16 -5.72
C ILE A 61 23.91 30.23 -6.95
N LYS A 62 23.63 30.79 -8.14
CA LYS A 62 23.66 30.06 -9.42
C LYS A 62 25.00 29.37 -9.64
N SER A 63 26.11 30.06 -9.39
CA SER A 63 27.45 29.48 -9.50
C SER A 63 27.62 28.30 -8.57
N TYR A 64 27.28 28.43 -7.28
CA TYR A 64 27.41 27.34 -6.31
C TYR A 64 26.54 26.13 -6.65
N VAL A 65 25.31 26.33 -7.14
CA VAL A 65 24.47 25.22 -7.62
C VAL A 65 25.13 24.53 -8.81
N ASN A 66 25.63 25.29 -9.79
CA ASN A 66 26.33 24.72 -10.95
C ASN A 66 27.60 23.95 -10.55
N ASP A 67 28.39 24.50 -9.62
CA ASP A 67 29.60 23.86 -9.12
C ASP A 67 29.26 22.53 -8.44
N LEU A 68 28.26 22.50 -7.56
CA LEU A 68 27.80 21.27 -6.88
C LEU A 68 27.27 20.23 -7.87
N VAL A 69 26.49 20.63 -8.87
CA VAL A 69 25.95 19.73 -9.91
C VAL A 69 27.05 19.21 -10.84
N SER A 70 28.12 19.98 -11.06
CA SER A 70 29.24 19.59 -11.93
C SER A 70 30.02 18.38 -11.41
N PHE A 71 29.92 18.05 -10.11
CA PHE A 71 30.55 16.87 -9.51
C PHE A 71 29.87 15.54 -9.90
N GLY A 72 28.80 15.59 -10.69
CA GLY A 72 28.06 14.41 -11.12
C GLY A 72 27.06 13.95 -10.05
N THR A 73 26.95 12.64 -9.83
CA THR A 73 26.06 12.12 -8.79
C THR A 73 26.59 12.45 -7.39
N ARG A 74 25.78 13.18 -6.61
CA ARG A 74 26.03 13.42 -5.17
C ARG A 74 25.23 12.48 -4.28
N PHE A 75 24.78 11.34 -4.81
CA PHE A 75 24.23 10.27 -4.00
C PHE A 75 25.25 9.84 -2.94
N THR A 76 24.82 9.73 -1.68
CA THR A 76 25.69 9.41 -0.55
C THR A 76 26.53 8.15 -0.83
N GLY A 77 27.85 8.24 -0.65
CA GLY A 77 28.80 7.16 -0.96
C GLY A 77 29.39 7.19 -2.38
N TYR A 78 28.91 8.05 -3.28
CA TYR A 78 29.48 8.22 -4.62
C TYR A 78 30.54 9.32 -4.65
N ALA A 79 31.44 9.24 -5.63
CA ALA A 79 32.56 10.18 -5.78
C ALA A 79 32.16 11.66 -5.78
N GLY A 80 31.02 12.01 -6.42
CA GLY A 80 30.54 13.39 -6.46
C GLY A 80 30.07 13.91 -5.10
N CYS A 81 29.59 13.05 -4.21
CA CYS A 81 29.24 13.41 -2.83
C CYS A 81 30.50 13.79 -2.03
N TYR A 82 31.58 12.98 -2.14
CA TYR A 82 32.87 13.31 -1.51
C TYR A 82 33.49 14.59 -2.09
N ALA A 83 33.43 14.77 -3.41
CA ALA A 83 33.90 15.99 -4.06
C ALA A 83 33.13 17.24 -3.61
N ALA A 84 31.81 17.13 -3.40
CA ALA A 84 31.00 18.20 -2.83
C ALA A 84 31.39 18.51 -1.38
N ALA A 85 31.69 17.49 -0.57
CA ALA A 85 32.18 17.67 0.79
C ALA A 85 33.54 18.41 0.82
N ASP A 86 34.48 17.99 -0.05
CA ASP A 86 35.78 18.65 -0.22
C ASP A 86 35.62 20.10 -0.69
N TYR A 87 34.68 20.34 -1.62
CA TYR A 87 34.36 21.68 -2.13
C TYR A 87 33.85 22.61 -1.03
N ILE A 88 32.90 22.16 -0.21
CA ILE A 88 32.31 22.94 0.86
C ILE A 88 33.35 23.25 1.94
N GLU A 89 34.16 22.26 2.34
CA GLU A 89 35.24 22.47 3.30
C GLU A 89 36.24 23.51 2.79
N ARG A 90 36.64 23.42 1.52
CA ARG A 90 37.51 24.40 0.89
C ARG A 90 36.88 25.78 0.87
N LYS A 91 35.57 25.89 0.57
CA LYS A 91 34.85 27.17 0.59
C LYS A 91 34.85 27.81 1.97
N PHE A 92 34.57 27.06 3.04
CA PHE A 92 34.68 27.58 4.40
C PHE A 92 36.09 28.08 4.73
N LYS A 93 37.14 27.35 4.33
CA LYS A 93 38.53 27.82 4.50
C LYS A 93 38.83 29.08 3.69
N GLU A 94 38.37 29.14 2.44
CA GLU A 94 38.50 30.33 1.56
C GLU A 94 37.79 31.56 2.15
N PHE A 95 36.67 31.36 2.87
CA PHE A 95 35.93 32.43 3.53
C PHE A 95 36.58 32.89 4.85
N GLY A 96 37.63 32.21 5.33
CA GLY A 96 38.37 32.60 6.53
C GLY A 96 37.87 31.97 7.83
N PHE A 97 37.14 30.86 7.75
CA PHE A 97 36.68 30.12 8.93
C PHE A 97 37.88 29.61 9.73
N SER A 98 37.92 29.90 11.03
CA SER A 98 39.05 29.57 11.90
C SER A 98 39.08 28.10 12.33
N ASN A 99 37.93 27.42 12.31
CA ASN A 99 37.80 25.98 12.55
C ASN A 99 36.82 25.36 11.54
N VAL A 100 37.28 24.33 10.84
CA VAL A 100 36.47 23.54 9.91
C VAL A 100 36.72 22.06 10.20
N GLU A 101 35.65 21.32 10.48
CA GLU A 101 35.68 19.92 10.91
C GLU A 101 34.93 19.01 9.93
N ARG A 102 35.40 17.77 9.81
CA ARG A 102 34.66 16.67 9.17
C ARG A 102 34.13 15.73 10.24
N HIS A 103 32.81 15.59 10.30
CA HIS A 103 32.16 14.62 11.16
C HIS A 103 31.81 13.35 10.34
N ALA A 104 32.55 12.27 10.58
CA ALA A 104 32.35 10.98 9.93
C ALA A 104 31.23 10.15 10.56
N PHE A 105 30.42 9.51 9.72
CA PHE A 105 29.38 8.54 10.11
C PHE A 105 29.24 7.42 9.08
N SER A 106 28.79 6.25 9.53
CA SER A 106 28.56 5.09 8.67
C SER A 106 27.12 5.01 8.18
N ILE A 107 26.94 4.60 6.93
CA ILE A 107 25.64 4.43 6.29
C ILE A 107 25.69 3.30 5.25
N ALA A 108 24.62 2.51 5.16
CA ALA A 108 24.48 1.49 4.13
C ALA A 108 23.83 2.08 2.87
N VAL A 109 24.50 1.93 1.72
CA VAL A 109 24.02 2.43 0.43
C VAL A 109 24.30 1.44 -0.71
N PRO A 110 23.49 1.45 -1.79
CA PRO A 110 23.81 0.70 -3.00
C PRO A 110 24.82 1.46 -3.87
N LEU A 111 25.96 0.84 -4.15
CA LEU A 111 27.01 1.38 -5.01
C LEU A 111 27.02 0.69 -6.39
N ASP A 112 26.92 1.48 -7.45
CA ASP A 112 27.18 1.06 -8.84
C ASP A 112 28.69 1.04 -9.12
N GLU A 113 29.27 -0.16 -9.25
CA GLU A 113 30.65 -0.37 -9.65
C GLU A 113 30.83 -0.52 -11.17
N GLY A 114 29.75 -0.46 -11.93
CA GLY A 114 29.78 -0.49 -13.38
C GLY A 114 28.67 -1.34 -14.00
N ALA A 115 28.02 -0.79 -15.03
CA ALA A 115 27.12 -1.55 -15.88
C ALA A 115 27.30 -1.18 -17.36
N TYR A 116 27.23 -2.18 -18.23
CA TYR A 116 27.33 -1.99 -19.67
C TYR A 116 26.63 -3.12 -20.43
N ILE A 117 26.25 -2.82 -21.67
CA ILE A 117 25.82 -3.78 -22.67
C ILE A 117 27.02 -4.05 -23.58
N GLU A 118 27.43 -5.31 -23.70
CA GLU A 118 28.46 -5.76 -24.63
C GLU A 118 27.79 -6.39 -25.85
N THR A 119 28.01 -5.80 -27.02
CA THR A 119 27.45 -6.30 -28.28
C THR A 119 28.28 -7.46 -28.83
N SER A 120 27.75 -8.14 -29.85
CA SER A 120 28.44 -9.26 -30.51
C SER A 120 29.81 -8.91 -31.11
N ASN A 121 30.08 -7.64 -31.40
CA ASN A 121 31.36 -7.17 -31.94
C ASN A 121 32.36 -6.73 -30.84
N GLY A 122 31.98 -6.82 -29.57
CA GLY A 122 32.79 -6.41 -28.41
C GLY A 122 32.68 -4.93 -28.03
N GLU A 123 31.83 -4.13 -28.69
CA GLU A 123 31.52 -2.76 -28.26
C GLU A 123 30.80 -2.78 -26.92
N ARG A 124 31.25 -1.94 -25.98
CA ARG A 124 30.64 -1.77 -24.66
C ARG A 124 29.90 -0.44 -24.60
N ILE A 125 28.60 -0.50 -24.37
CA ILE A 125 27.72 0.65 -24.26
C ILE A 125 27.35 0.82 -22.78
N ARG A 126 27.67 1.97 -22.19
CA ARG A 126 27.41 2.24 -20.78
C ARG A 126 25.90 2.28 -20.51
N VAL A 127 25.49 1.66 -19.41
CA VAL A 127 24.13 1.80 -18.84
C VAL A 127 24.25 2.04 -17.33
N TYR A 128 23.15 2.43 -16.70
CA TYR A 128 23.13 2.86 -15.29
C TYR A 128 22.07 2.06 -14.52
N PRO A 129 22.44 1.28 -13.50
CA PRO A 129 21.47 0.48 -12.77
C PRO A 129 20.49 1.34 -11.96
N LEU A 130 19.23 0.91 -11.89
CA LEU A 130 18.19 1.56 -11.07
C LEU A 130 18.33 1.20 -9.58
N PHE A 131 17.61 1.90 -8.72
CA PHE A 131 17.58 1.63 -7.27
C PHE A 131 17.14 0.17 -6.96
N PRO A 132 17.74 -0.50 -5.95
CA PRO A 132 17.39 -1.88 -5.58
C PRO A 132 15.90 -2.10 -5.33
N ASN A 133 15.36 -3.26 -5.71
CA ASN A 133 14.01 -3.67 -5.31
C ASN A 133 14.02 -4.11 -3.85
N ARG A 134 13.49 -3.27 -2.95
CA ARG A 134 13.59 -3.42 -1.49
C ARG A 134 15.06 -3.48 -1.03
N VAL A 135 15.70 -4.66 -1.13
CA VAL A 135 17.14 -4.90 -0.90
C VAL A 135 17.88 -5.49 -2.09
N CYS A 136 17.20 -6.07 -3.08
CA CYS A 136 17.87 -6.76 -4.19
C CYS A 136 18.39 -5.75 -5.22
N PRO A 137 19.72 -5.55 -5.33
CA PRO A 137 20.28 -4.67 -6.35
C PRO A 137 20.05 -5.29 -7.75
N PRO A 138 19.93 -4.48 -8.82
CA PRO A 138 19.87 -4.96 -10.20
C PRO A 138 21.24 -5.50 -10.66
N GLN A 139 21.71 -6.56 -10.01
CA GLN A 139 23.00 -7.17 -10.25
C GLN A 139 22.86 -8.39 -11.16
N THR A 140 23.75 -8.50 -12.14
CA THR A 140 23.84 -9.67 -13.01
C THR A 140 24.72 -10.75 -12.37
N PRO A 141 24.45 -12.04 -12.62
CA PRO A 141 25.35 -13.11 -12.20
C PRO A 141 26.72 -13.00 -12.89
N PRO A 142 27.74 -13.73 -12.40
CA PRO A 142 29.04 -13.81 -13.08
C PRO A 142 28.88 -14.23 -14.55
N GLY A 143 29.48 -13.45 -15.47
CA GLY A 143 29.33 -13.63 -16.92
C GLY A 143 28.16 -12.86 -17.56
N GLY A 144 27.35 -12.15 -16.78
CA GLY A 144 26.28 -11.29 -17.27
C GLY A 144 25.03 -12.06 -17.70
N LEU A 145 24.03 -11.30 -18.16
CA LEU A 145 22.81 -11.83 -18.76
C LEU A 145 22.91 -11.71 -20.28
N THR A 146 22.91 -12.85 -20.97
CA THR A 146 22.90 -12.86 -22.45
C THR A 146 21.49 -13.09 -22.97
N GLY A 147 21.08 -12.29 -23.96
CA GLY A 147 19.76 -12.37 -24.59
C GLY A 147 19.65 -11.46 -25.82
N GLN A 148 18.60 -11.67 -26.61
CA GLN A 148 18.25 -10.80 -27.73
C GLN A 148 17.72 -9.46 -27.20
N LEU A 149 18.17 -8.33 -27.76
CA LEU A 149 17.59 -7.02 -27.46
C LEU A 149 16.27 -6.85 -28.22
N ILE A 150 15.20 -6.48 -27.51
CA ILE A 150 13.86 -6.36 -28.10
C ILE A 150 13.23 -5.05 -27.65
N TYR A 151 12.98 -4.14 -28.60
CA TYR A 151 12.27 -2.91 -28.31
C TYR A 151 10.76 -3.14 -28.23
N VAL A 152 10.11 -2.67 -27.16
CA VAL A 152 8.66 -2.84 -26.92
C VAL A 152 7.94 -1.53 -26.66
N LYS A 153 8.50 -0.37 -27.07
CA LYS A 153 7.90 0.95 -26.84
C LYS A 153 7.56 1.13 -25.35
N SER A 154 6.30 1.42 -25.01
CA SER A 154 5.85 1.60 -23.62
C SER A 154 5.56 0.29 -22.90
N GLY A 155 5.55 -0.85 -23.60
CA GLY A 155 5.32 -2.17 -23.01
C GLY A 155 3.85 -2.44 -22.70
N ASP A 156 2.90 -1.93 -23.49
CA ASP A 156 1.53 -2.44 -23.43
C ASP A 156 1.47 -3.86 -24.03
N TYR A 157 0.53 -4.71 -23.61
CA TYR A 157 0.51 -6.15 -23.98
C TYR A 157 0.60 -6.41 -25.49
N GLU A 158 -0.09 -5.61 -26.30
CA GLU A 158 -0.07 -5.72 -27.76
C GLU A 158 1.31 -5.46 -28.37
N GLU A 159 2.16 -4.67 -27.70
CA GLU A 159 3.50 -4.33 -28.18
C GLU A 159 4.52 -5.46 -27.98
N PHE A 160 4.17 -6.47 -27.18
CA PHE A 160 4.94 -7.71 -27.05
C PHE A 160 4.54 -8.75 -28.11
N ASN A 161 3.34 -8.67 -28.70
CA ASN A 161 2.82 -9.69 -29.60
C ASN A 161 3.77 -9.94 -30.80
N GLY A 162 4.04 -11.20 -31.09
CA GLY A 162 4.95 -11.65 -32.16
C GLY A 162 6.44 -11.61 -31.80
N LYS A 163 6.85 -11.02 -30.68
CA LYS A 163 8.26 -10.87 -30.29
C LYS A 163 8.72 -12.02 -29.36
N PRO A 164 9.96 -12.51 -29.44
CA PRO A 164 10.47 -13.59 -28.59
C PRO A 164 10.90 -13.09 -27.20
N ILE A 165 9.95 -12.84 -26.29
CA ILE A 165 10.26 -12.20 -25.00
C ILE A 165 10.99 -13.11 -24.00
N GLU A 166 10.64 -14.39 -23.95
CA GLU A 166 11.27 -15.36 -23.05
C GLU A 166 12.79 -15.43 -23.27
N GLY A 167 13.58 -15.16 -22.23
CA GLY A 167 15.04 -15.16 -22.26
C GLY A 167 15.70 -13.92 -22.88
N SER A 168 14.91 -12.93 -23.32
CA SER A 168 15.39 -11.69 -23.96
C SER A 168 15.80 -10.61 -22.96
N ILE A 169 16.41 -9.53 -23.46
CA ILE A 169 16.62 -8.27 -22.75
C ILE A 169 15.71 -7.23 -23.42
N VAL A 170 14.75 -6.71 -22.67
CA VAL A 170 13.72 -5.83 -23.24
C VAL A 170 14.18 -4.37 -23.16
N VAL A 171 14.04 -3.64 -24.26
CA VAL A 171 14.25 -2.19 -24.33
C VAL A 171 12.89 -1.49 -24.33
N MET A 172 12.71 -0.50 -23.45
CA MET A 172 11.43 0.21 -23.33
C MET A 172 11.60 1.69 -22.98
N GLU A 173 10.57 2.48 -23.26
CA GLU A 173 10.50 3.87 -22.81
C GLU A 173 10.52 3.96 -21.28
N PHE A 174 11.23 4.94 -20.71
CA PHE A 174 11.24 5.13 -19.26
C PHE A 174 9.85 5.46 -18.71
N ASN A 175 9.06 6.27 -19.45
CA ASN A 175 7.70 6.64 -19.09
C ASN A 175 6.67 5.54 -19.44
N SER A 176 6.85 4.37 -18.84
CA SER A 176 6.07 3.14 -19.09
C SER A 176 5.33 2.61 -17.85
N GLN A 177 5.24 3.38 -16.77
CA GLN A 177 4.62 3.01 -15.50
C GLN A 177 5.19 1.67 -14.97
N TYR A 178 4.33 0.69 -14.64
CA TYR A 178 4.70 -0.64 -14.17
C TYR A 178 4.86 -1.69 -15.29
N ASN A 179 4.83 -1.30 -16.58
CA ASN A 179 4.82 -2.26 -17.69
C ASN A 179 6.10 -3.13 -17.74
N TRP A 180 7.20 -2.71 -17.10
CA TRP A 180 8.41 -3.52 -16.92
C TRP A 180 8.17 -4.84 -16.17
N ILE A 181 7.18 -4.91 -15.27
CA ILE A 181 6.78 -6.15 -14.59
C ILE A 181 6.13 -7.12 -15.58
N THR A 182 5.44 -6.59 -16.60
CA THR A 182 4.86 -7.42 -17.68
C THR A 182 5.97 -8.08 -18.50
N ALA A 183 7.04 -7.35 -18.84
CA ALA A 183 8.19 -7.92 -19.52
C ALA A 183 8.80 -9.09 -18.72
N ALA A 184 8.95 -8.93 -17.41
CA ALA A 184 9.45 -9.99 -16.54
C ALA A 184 8.50 -11.21 -16.45
N LYS A 185 7.18 -10.96 -16.37
CA LYS A 185 6.16 -12.03 -16.37
C LYS A 185 6.21 -12.89 -17.63
N LEU A 186 6.51 -12.28 -18.77
CA LEU A 186 6.67 -12.93 -20.07
C LEU A 186 8.06 -13.56 -20.28
N GLY A 187 8.93 -13.53 -19.26
CA GLY A 187 10.22 -14.23 -19.24
C GLY A 187 11.42 -13.41 -19.69
N ALA A 188 11.31 -12.09 -19.82
CA ALA A 188 12.50 -11.25 -20.02
C ALA A 188 13.48 -11.43 -18.85
N LYS A 189 14.78 -11.39 -19.13
CA LYS A 189 15.85 -11.48 -18.11
C LYS A 189 16.17 -10.14 -17.47
N ALA A 190 15.96 -9.05 -18.22
CA ALA A 190 16.28 -7.69 -17.81
C ALA A 190 15.49 -6.67 -18.63
N VAL A 191 15.46 -5.43 -18.14
CA VAL A 191 14.91 -4.27 -18.85
C VAL A 191 15.95 -3.15 -18.94
N VAL A 192 16.05 -2.56 -20.13
CA VAL A 192 16.83 -1.36 -20.43
C VAL A 192 15.85 -0.23 -20.74
N PHE A 193 15.81 0.80 -19.90
CA PHE A 193 14.99 1.98 -20.12
C PHE A 193 15.73 3.02 -20.95
N LEU A 194 15.04 3.59 -21.93
CA LEU A 194 15.55 4.69 -22.75
C LEU A 194 15.23 6.03 -22.10
N GLU A 195 16.20 6.96 -22.10
CA GLU A 195 16.03 8.33 -21.64
C GLU A 195 14.86 9.03 -22.36
N PRO A 196 13.84 9.51 -21.63
CA PRO A 196 12.71 10.21 -22.21
C PRO A 196 13.04 11.70 -22.44
N ASN A 197 12.14 12.44 -23.09
CA ASN A 197 12.27 13.91 -23.16
C ASN A 197 11.98 14.60 -21.82
N TYR A 198 11.16 13.97 -20.98
CA TYR A 198 10.82 14.43 -19.64
C TYR A 198 10.42 13.21 -18.78
N THR A 199 10.48 13.33 -17.46
CA THR A 199 9.94 12.31 -16.54
C THR A 199 9.44 13.00 -15.27
N THR A 200 8.69 12.27 -14.45
CA THR A 200 8.26 12.72 -13.13
C THR A 200 8.85 11.85 -12.01
N THR A 201 8.86 12.36 -10.78
CA THR A 201 9.20 11.62 -9.56
C THR A 201 8.33 10.37 -9.40
N LEU A 202 7.01 10.49 -9.67
CA LEU A 202 6.09 9.36 -9.55
C LEU A 202 6.44 8.28 -10.58
N GLU A 203 6.68 8.65 -11.83
CA GLU A 203 7.06 7.74 -12.91
C GLU A 203 8.36 6.97 -12.58
N ALA A 204 9.36 7.68 -12.05
CA ALA A 204 10.62 7.09 -11.60
C ALA A 204 10.41 6.14 -10.41
N SER A 205 9.53 6.49 -9.46
CA SER A 205 9.20 5.63 -8.31
C SER A 205 8.50 4.32 -8.71
N MET A 206 7.74 4.29 -9.81
CA MET A 206 7.11 3.07 -10.33
C MET A 206 8.12 2.07 -10.91
N LYS A 207 9.39 2.48 -11.06
CA LYS A 207 10.48 1.60 -11.46
C LYS A 207 11.13 0.89 -10.28
N TYR A 208 10.56 0.99 -9.08
CA TYR A 208 11.01 0.40 -7.82
C TYR A 208 9.85 -0.35 -7.13
N THR A 209 10.09 -1.55 -6.60
CA THR A 209 9.10 -2.27 -5.76
C THR A 209 9.35 -2.02 -4.28
N GLU A 210 8.42 -1.31 -3.65
CA GLU A 210 8.66 -0.77 -2.30
C GLU A 210 8.68 -1.81 -1.19
N THR A 211 8.00 -2.95 -1.36
CA THR A 211 7.83 -3.98 -0.31
C THR A 211 8.32 -5.37 -0.72
N VAL A 212 8.85 -5.57 -1.94
CA VAL A 212 9.23 -6.89 -2.46
C VAL A 212 10.71 -6.96 -2.79
N SER A 213 11.37 -7.96 -2.22
CA SER A 213 12.77 -8.28 -2.48
C SER A 213 12.89 -9.26 -3.65
N TRP A 214 13.16 -8.74 -4.85
CA TRP A 214 13.28 -9.52 -6.08
C TRP A 214 14.36 -8.94 -7.00
N ASN A 215 15.35 -9.76 -7.37
CA ASN A 215 16.37 -9.34 -8.32
C ASN A 215 15.85 -9.44 -9.75
N PHE A 216 15.47 -8.29 -10.30
CA PHE A 216 15.23 -8.09 -11.72
C PHE A 216 16.11 -6.96 -12.23
N VAL A 217 17.03 -7.29 -13.14
CA VAL A 217 18.03 -6.33 -13.62
C VAL A 217 17.33 -5.26 -14.44
N ARG A 218 17.39 -4.03 -13.93
CA ARG A 218 16.82 -2.82 -14.53
C ARG A 218 17.93 -1.80 -14.68
N VAL A 219 18.14 -1.33 -15.89
CA VAL A 219 19.18 -0.35 -16.22
C VAL A 219 18.61 0.77 -17.08
N TYR A 220 19.24 1.94 -17.04
CA TYR A 220 18.88 3.15 -17.77
C TYR A 220 19.97 3.47 -18.80
N ALA A 221 19.57 3.82 -20.01
CA ALA A 221 20.43 4.28 -21.08
C ALA A 221 20.20 5.77 -21.30
N LYS A 222 21.29 6.56 -21.31
CA LYS A 222 21.27 8.03 -21.41
C LYS A 222 21.68 8.49 -22.82
N GLY A 223 21.13 9.61 -23.29
CA GLY A 223 21.66 10.37 -24.43
C GLY A 223 21.92 9.56 -25.70
N SER A 224 23.16 9.59 -26.19
CA SER A 224 23.55 8.94 -27.44
C SER A 224 23.52 7.41 -27.36
N GLU A 225 23.77 6.88 -26.17
CA GLU A 225 23.79 5.47 -25.85
C GLU A 225 22.37 4.88 -25.92
N ALA A 226 21.36 5.63 -25.48
CA ALA A 226 19.95 5.25 -25.64
C ALA A 226 19.58 5.05 -27.11
N LYS A 227 20.00 5.98 -27.99
CA LYS A 227 19.75 5.89 -29.44
C LYS A 227 20.44 4.68 -30.05
N LYS A 228 21.71 4.44 -29.71
CA LYS A 228 22.45 3.24 -30.15
C LYS A 228 21.77 1.94 -29.70
N ILE A 229 21.34 1.86 -28.45
CA ILE A 229 20.66 0.69 -27.91
C ILE A 229 19.33 0.44 -28.64
N LEU A 230 18.60 1.50 -28.96
CA LEU A 230 17.37 1.40 -29.77
C LEU A 230 17.67 0.84 -31.17
N GLU A 231 18.69 1.36 -31.87
CA GLU A 231 19.10 0.86 -33.19
C GLU A 231 19.51 -0.64 -33.17
N ILE A 232 20.19 -1.07 -32.10
CA ILE A 232 20.58 -2.48 -31.90
C ILE A 232 19.32 -3.34 -31.62
N ALA A 233 18.38 -2.82 -30.83
CA ALA A 233 17.14 -3.51 -30.51
C ALA A 233 16.18 -3.64 -31.70
N GLU A 234 16.16 -2.66 -32.61
CA GLU A 234 15.40 -2.74 -33.85
C GLU A 234 15.93 -3.83 -34.79
N LYS A 235 17.24 -4.11 -34.76
CA LYS A 235 17.86 -5.24 -35.48
C LYS A 235 17.68 -6.59 -34.78
N GLY A 236 17.32 -6.58 -33.50
CA GLY A 236 17.17 -7.79 -32.68
C GLY A 236 18.50 -8.52 -32.47
N GLU A 237 19.59 -7.80 -32.20
CA GLU A 237 20.90 -8.42 -31.96
C GLU A 237 21.00 -9.06 -30.55
N TYR A 238 21.85 -10.07 -30.42
CA TYR A 238 22.20 -10.64 -29.12
C TYR A 238 23.29 -9.81 -28.44
N VAL A 239 23.13 -9.57 -27.14
CA VAL A 239 24.11 -8.88 -26.32
C VAL A 239 24.28 -9.58 -24.97
N THR A 240 25.32 -9.20 -24.26
CA THR A 240 25.51 -9.53 -22.84
C THR A 240 25.37 -8.25 -22.01
N LEU A 241 24.37 -8.19 -21.14
CA LEU A 241 24.22 -7.14 -20.13
C LEU A 241 25.00 -7.52 -18.88
N ILE A 242 25.85 -6.61 -18.41
CA ILE A 242 26.60 -6.73 -17.16
C ILE A 242 26.21 -5.56 -16.28
N SER A 243 25.87 -5.83 -15.03
CA SER A 243 25.56 -4.84 -14.00
C SER A 243 26.14 -5.28 -12.66
N ASN A 244 27.02 -4.47 -12.09
CA ASN A 244 27.66 -4.71 -10.81
C ASN A 244 27.25 -3.63 -9.80
N MET A 245 26.14 -3.86 -9.10
CA MET A 245 25.68 -3.01 -8.01
C MET A 245 25.58 -3.83 -6.73
N LYS A 246 26.17 -3.34 -5.64
CA LYS A 246 26.18 -4.03 -4.35
C LYS A 246 25.90 -3.09 -3.18
N TRP A 247 25.47 -3.66 -2.06
CA TRP A 247 25.35 -2.92 -0.82
C TRP A 247 26.71 -2.74 -0.18
N CYS A 248 26.99 -1.52 0.29
CA CYS A 248 28.22 -1.20 0.99
C CYS A 248 27.88 -0.36 2.22
N ASN A 249 28.50 -0.70 3.34
CA ASN A 249 28.56 0.20 4.49
C ASN A 249 29.71 1.18 4.25
N VAL A 250 29.38 2.42 3.91
CA VAL A 250 30.36 3.45 3.57
C VAL A 250 30.47 4.48 4.70
N GLU A 251 31.63 5.13 4.78
CA GLU A 251 31.79 6.33 5.57
C GLU A 251 31.36 7.55 4.74
N SER A 252 30.52 8.41 5.32
CA SER A 252 30.14 9.72 4.76
C SER A 252 30.41 10.82 5.80
N TYR A 253 30.35 12.08 5.37
CA TYR A 253 30.79 13.22 6.17
C TYR A 253 29.70 14.28 6.31
N ASN A 254 29.65 14.91 7.47
CA ASN A 254 29.07 16.25 7.61
C ASN A 254 30.21 17.26 7.69
N ILE A 255 30.06 18.40 7.02
CA ILE A 255 31.08 19.46 7.00
C ILE A 255 30.63 20.58 7.90
N ILE A 256 31.43 20.90 8.92
CA ILE A 256 31.09 21.84 9.98
C ILE A 256 32.08 23.00 9.93
N GLY A 257 31.59 24.24 9.86
CA GLY A 257 32.40 25.45 9.91
C GLY A 257 31.95 26.38 11.03
N TYR A 258 32.90 26.93 11.78
CA TYR A 258 32.62 27.85 12.90
C TYR A 258 32.99 29.30 12.57
N LEU A 259 32.07 30.23 12.84
CA LEU A 259 32.31 31.67 12.86
C LEU A 259 32.03 32.22 14.27
N PRO A 260 33.06 32.65 15.01
CA PRO A 260 32.88 33.12 16.39
C PRO A 260 32.08 34.42 16.42
N GLY A 261 31.10 34.47 17.32
CA GLY A 261 30.35 35.69 17.65
C GLY A 261 30.80 36.30 18.97
N ARG A 262 30.07 37.32 19.42
CA ARG A 262 30.25 37.91 20.76
C ARG A 262 29.89 36.94 21.88
N TYR A 263 28.90 36.09 21.65
CA TYR A 263 28.46 35.04 22.58
C TYR A 263 28.99 33.67 22.13
N ASP A 264 29.51 32.89 23.08
CA ASP A 264 29.91 31.49 22.89
C ASP A 264 28.71 30.53 22.99
N GLU A 265 27.64 30.91 22.29
CA GLU A 265 26.39 30.17 22.12
C GLU A 265 26.16 30.00 20.61
N TYR A 266 25.62 28.86 20.21
CA TYR A 266 25.61 28.38 18.83
C TYR A 266 24.23 28.57 18.18
N ILE A 267 24.24 29.21 17.01
CA ILE A 267 23.14 29.11 16.04
C ILE A 267 23.64 28.26 14.89
N LEU A 268 22.96 27.15 14.65
CA LEU A 268 23.32 26.22 13.58
C LEU A 268 22.60 26.66 12.30
N ILE A 269 23.33 26.96 11.24
CA ILE A 269 22.76 27.21 9.91
C ILE A 269 23.08 25.98 9.05
N THR A 270 22.05 25.25 8.66
CA THR A 270 22.23 23.90 8.12
C THR A 270 21.56 23.72 6.76
N ALA A 271 22.13 22.84 5.93
CA ALA A 271 21.56 22.46 4.64
C ALA A 271 22.07 21.09 4.19
N GLN A 272 21.32 20.41 3.33
CA GLN A 272 21.78 19.18 2.65
C GLN A 272 22.67 19.51 1.44
N TYR A 273 23.69 18.70 1.19
CA TYR A 273 24.52 18.79 -0.02
C TYR A 273 24.51 17.52 -0.88
N ASP A 274 24.10 16.38 -0.31
CA ASP A 274 23.85 15.15 -1.06
C ASP A 274 22.60 15.29 -1.93
N SER A 275 22.41 14.32 -2.84
CA SER A 275 21.24 14.25 -3.72
C SER A 275 20.73 12.82 -3.79
N PHE A 276 19.48 12.65 -4.25
CA PHE A 276 18.90 11.33 -4.48
C PHE A 276 18.37 11.21 -5.91
N SER A 277 18.40 9.99 -6.44
CA SER A 277 17.64 9.60 -7.62
C SER A 277 17.33 8.10 -7.58
N PHE A 278 16.23 7.70 -8.21
CA PHE A 278 15.95 6.29 -8.51
C PHE A 278 16.96 5.65 -9.47
N ILE A 279 17.87 6.44 -10.05
CA ILE A 279 19.08 5.98 -10.73
C ILE A 279 20.27 6.54 -9.95
N PRO A 280 20.82 5.81 -8.95
CA PRO A 280 21.84 6.34 -8.04
C PRO A 280 23.06 6.97 -8.72
N SER A 281 23.48 6.40 -9.86
CA SER A 281 24.59 6.91 -10.66
C SER A 281 24.29 8.24 -11.39
N ILE A 282 23.03 8.67 -11.41
CA ILE A 282 22.55 9.91 -12.07
C ILE A 282 21.64 10.68 -11.10
N ALA A 283 22.22 11.22 -10.03
CA ALA A 283 21.53 12.10 -9.08
C ALA A 283 22.10 13.53 -9.14
N PRO A 284 21.73 14.36 -10.14
CA PRO A 284 22.25 15.73 -10.25
C PRO A 284 21.79 16.64 -9.09
N GLY A 285 20.52 16.52 -8.67
CA GLY A 285 19.99 17.20 -7.48
C GLY A 285 20.15 18.72 -7.49
N ALA A 286 19.83 19.41 -8.59
CA ALA A 286 19.99 20.86 -8.68
C ALA A 286 19.14 21.62 -7.66
N ARG A 287 17.88 21.21 -7.45
CA ARG A 287 17.02 21.76 -6.39
C ARG A 287 17.54 21.44 -4.99
N GLU A 288 18.15 20.27 -4.84
CA GLU A 288 18.74 19.83 -3.57
C GLU A 288 19.99 20.63 -3.19
N ALA A 289 20.71 21.18 -4.18
CA ALA A 289 21.87 22.04 -3.97
C ALA A 289 21.52 23.49 -3.55
N ILE A 290 20.28 23.95 -3.74
CA ILE A 290 19.86 25.34 -3.47
C ILE A 290 20.12 25.72 -2.01
N GLY A 291 19.74 24.85 -1.06
CA GLY A 291 19.94 25.10 0.37
C GLY A 291 21.42 25.30 0.72
N THR A 292 22.30 24.41 0.25
CA THR A 292 23.76 24.55 0.47
C THR A 292 24.32 25.78 -0.23
N ALA A 293 23.86 26.12 -1.43
CA ALA A 293 24.30 27.34 -2.13
C ALA A 293 23.93 28.62 -1.35
N ILE A 294 22.71 28.68 -0.81
CA ILE A 294 22.27 29.78 0.06
C ILE A 294 23.12 29.83 1.35
N MET A 295 23.36 28.67 1.97
CA MET A 295 24.19 28.57 3.17
C MET A 295 25.63 29.06 2.92
N LEU A 296 26.24 28.72 1.77
CA LEU A 296 27.58 29.16 1.39
C LEU A 296 27.64 30.68 1.17
N GLN A 297 26.60 31.29 0.58
CA GLN A 297 26.51 32.75 0.43
C GLN A 297 26.43 33.45 1.80
N LEU A 298 25.56 32.96 2.69
CA LEU A 298 25.46 33.49 4.05
C LEU A 298 26.78 33.31 4.82
N ALA A 299 27.40 32.13 4.75
CA ALA A 299 28.69 31.83 5.36
C ALA A 299 29.77 32.83 4.94
N LYS A 300 29.88 33.11 3.63
CA LYS A 300 30.80 34.09 3.09
C LYS A 300 30.49 35.50 3.59
N TYR A 301 29.22 35.91 3.58
CA TYR A 301 28.82 37.24 4.00
C TYR A 301 29.14 37.50 5.47
N PHE A 302 28.72 36.59 6.37
CA PHE A 302 28.96 36.72 7.81
C PHE A 302 30.45 36.70 8.15
N ALA A 303 31.25 35.89 7.46
CA ALA A 303 32.70 35.86 7.65
C ALA A 303 33.38 37.20 7.27
N GLN A 304 32.85 37.88 6.24
CA GLN A 304 33.34 39.19 5.82
C GLN A 304 32.83 40.35 6.69
N HIS A 305 31.77 40.12 7.48
CA HIS A 305 31.13 41.12 8.34
C HIS A 305 30.93 40.57 9.77
N PRO A 306 31.99 40.37 10.58
CA PRO A 306 31.87 39.71 11.89
C PRO A 306 30.92 40.39 12.89
N GLU A 307 30.68 41.70 12.75
CA GLU A 307 29.75 42.47 13.61
C GLU A 307 28.27 42.25 13.27
N SER A 308 27.97 41.51 12.18
CA SER A 308 26.59 41.28 11.72
C SER A 308 25.87 40.12 12.42
N HIS A 309 26.52 39.46 13.40
CA HIS A 309 25.92 38.41 14.22
C HIS A 309 26.44 38.45 15.67
N LYS A 310 25.55 38.22 16.65
CA LYS A 310 25.94 38.22 18.08
C LYS A 310 26.37 36.84 18.56
N TYR A 311 25.74 35.79 18.06
CA TYR A 311 26.02 34.41 18.43
C TYR A 311 27.11 33.81 17.55
N THR A 312 27.75 32.76 18.02
CA THR A 312 28.67 31.96 17.20
C THR A 312 27.85 31.18 16.19
N LEU A 313 28.11 31.39 14.90
CA LEU A 313 27.40 30.70 13.83
C LEU A 313 28.15 29.42 13.49
N VAL A 314 27.41 28.30 13.45
CA VAL A 314 27.94 27.00 13.06
C VAL A 314 27.24 26.56 11.78
N PHE A 315 27.97 26.57 10.67
CA PHE A 315 27.46 26.16 9.37
C PHE A 315 27.66 24.65 9.21
N ILE A 316 26.60 23.91 8.91
CA ILE A 316 26.67 22.45 8.78
C ILE A 316 26.05 22.00 7.46
N ALA A 317 26.89 21.44 6.60
CA ALA A 317 26.46 20.76 5.40
C ALA A 317 26.27 19.26 5.71
N PHE A 318 25.04 18.77 5.62
CA PHE A 318 24.68 17.38 5.89
C PHE A 318 24.69 16.52 4.61
N SER A 319 25.11 15.26 4.77
CA SER A 319 24.86 14.18 3.79
C SER A 319 23.97 13.10 4.39
N GLY A 320 23.43 12.22 3.55
CA GLY A 320 22.54 11.15 4.00
C GLY A 320 21.12 11.64 4.30
N THR A 321 20.69 12.79 3.75
CA THR A 321 19.38 13.38 4.09
C THR A 321 18.24 12.53 3.52
N ASN A 322 18.30 12.16 2.24
CA ASN A 322 17.31 11.29 1.61
C ASN A 322 17.43 9.81 2.01
N GLN A 323 18.53 9.40 2.64
CA GLN A 323 18.75 8.05 3.17
C GLN A 323 18.40 7.97 4.67
N GLY A 324 17.38 8.71 5.08
CA GLY A 324 16.87 8.69 6.45
C GLY A 324 17.54 9.66 7.41
N ILE A 325 17.89 10.87 6.96
CA ILE A 325 18.55 11.92 7.78
C ILE A 325 19.72 11.38 8.59
N ALA A 326 20.49 10.48 7.97
CA ALA A 326 21.52 9.71 8.64
C ALA A 326 22.61 10.62 9.22
N GLY A 327 23.09 11.59 8.43
CA GLY A 327 24.14 12.51 8.86
C GLY A 327 23.72 13.37 10.05
N SER A 328 22.51 13.93 10.03
CA SER A 328 22.00 14.77 11.12
C SER A 328 21.63 13.96 12.36
N ARG A 329 21.13 12.73 12.24
CA ARG A 329 20.95 11.81 13.38
C ARG A 329 22.26 11.51 14.09
N TRP A 330 23.29 11.13 13.33
CA TRP A 330 24.61 10.88 13.91
C TRP A 330 25.23 12.13 14.51
N PHE A 331 25.01 13.31 13.90
CA PHE A 331 25.48 14.58 14.44
C PHE A 331 24.83 14.90 15.78
N VAL A 332 23.51 14.84 15.86
CA VAL A 332 22.76 15.08 17.11
C VAL A 332 23.20 14.10 18.19
N LYS A 333 23.37 12.81 17.87
CA LYS A 333 23.90 11.84 18.82
C LYS A 333 25.28 12.21 19.34
N LYS A 334 26.27 12.40 18.46
CA LYS A 334 27.69 12.55 18.85
C LYS A 334 28.04 13.94 19.41
N TYR A 335 27.51 15.01 18.82
CA TYR A 335 27.86 16.39 19.20
C TYR A 335 26.92 16.97 20.25
N ILE A 336 25.66 16.55 20.30
CA ILE A 336 24.67 17.16 21.19
C ILE A 336 24.36 16.27 22.39
N ASP A 337 23.90 15.04 22.18
CA ASP A 337 23.51 14.15 23.28
C ASP A 337 24.74 13.67 24.08
N GLU A 338 25.73 13.08 23.42
CA GLU A 338 26.93 12.54 24.07
C GLU A 338 27.86 13.62 24.64
N ARG A 339 27.84 14.83 24.05
CA ARG A 339 28.71 15.97 24.42
C ARG A 339 27.90 17.17 24.91
N TRP A 340 26.83 16.90 25.67
CA TRP A 340 25.90 17.93 26.15
C TRP A 340 26.61 19.09 26.86
N GLN A 341 27.49 18.82 27.83
CA GLN A 341 28.14 19.87 28.63
C GLN A 341 29.15 20.72 27.85
N GLU A 342 29.82 20.13 26.87
CA GLU A 342 30.90 20.81 26.12
C GLU A 342 30.39 21.58 24.90
N TRP A 343 29.34 21.05 24.27
CA TRP A 343 28.89 21.48 22.96
C TRP A 343 27.36 21.64 22.89
N GLY A 344 26.60 20.60 23.28
CA GLY A 344 25.14 20.59 23.15
C GLY A 344 24.43 21.74 23.88
N SER A 345 24.86 22.06 25.11
CA SER A 345 24.27 23.11 25.95
C SER A 345 24.46 24.52 25.41
N LYS A 346 25.34 24.69 24.42
CA LYS A 346 25.57 25.98 23.75
C LYS A 346 24.57 26.22 22.62
N VAL A 347 23.89 25.18 22.12
CA VAL A 347 22.98 25.30 20.97
C VAL A 347 21.73 26.07 21.36
N ARG A 348 21.50 27.22 20.73
CA ARG A 348 20.30 28.04 20.91
C ARG A 348 19.23 27.78 19.86
N LEU A 349 19.63 27.52 18.62
CA LEU A 349 18.69 27.27 17.52
C LEU A 349 19.38 26.59 16.34
N GLN A 350 18.70 25.65 15.70
CA GLN A 350 19.03 25.20 14.35
C GLN A 350 18.08 25.80 13.32
N ILE A 351 18.64 26.35 12.24
CA ILE A 351 17.94 26.88 11.07
C ILE A 351 18.35 26.07 9.84
N GLU A 352 17.48 25.20 9.37
CA GLU A 352 17.68 24.43 8.14
C GLU A 352 17.12 25.19 6.93
N ILE A 353 17.92 25.31 5.87
CA ILE A 353 17.53 25.94 4.61
C ILE A 353 17.13 24.84 3.61
N ALA A 354 15.82 24.59 3.51
CA ALA A 354 15.21 23.59 2.63
C ALA A 354 14.35 24.22 1.51
N ILE A 355 14.64 25.47 1.13
CA ILE A 355 13.98 26.22 0.07
C ILE A 355 14.19 25.57 -1.30
N ASN A 356 13.16 25.63 -2.13
CA ASN A 356 13.12 25.22 -3.53
C ASN A 356 12.54 26.33 -4.42
N ASP A 357 12.47 26.06 -5.72
CA ASP A 357 12.14 27.03 -6.77
C ASP A 357 10.68 26.97 -7.26
N GLU A 358 9.88 26.03 -6.76
CA GLU A 358 8.55 25.76 -7.32
C GLU A 358 7.60 26.96 -7.19
N ASN A 359 7.72 27.73 -6.11
CA ASN A 359 6.87 28.91 -5.87
C ASN A 359 7.52 29.91 -4.89
N ARG A 360 6.77 30.97 -4.54
CA ARG A 360 7.21 32.06 -3.64
C ARG A 360 6.66 31.96 -2.22
N TYR A 361 6.01 30.85 -1.90
CA TYR A 361 5.37 30.61 -0.60
C TYR A 361 6.33 29.84 0.26
N ILE A 362 6.67 30.39 1.41
CA ILE A 362 7.57 29.74 2.36
C ILE A 362 6.85 29.49 3.67
N MET A 363 7.26 28.45 4.36
CA MET A 363 6.80 28.19 5.72
C MET A 363 7.97 27.79 6.60
N PRO A 364 8.09 28.39 7.79
CA PRO A 364 8.85 27.76 8.85
C PRO A 364 8.08 26.52 9.33
N HIS A 365 8.81 25.46 9.66
CA HIS A 365 8.24 24.28 10.31
C HIS A 365 9.28 23.64 11.24
N HIS A 366 8.85 23.13 12.38
CA HIS A 366 9.71 22.30 13.23
C HIS A 366 9.49 20.80 12.99
N ILE A 367 8.35 20.41 12.41
CA ILE A 367 7.97 19.03 12.08
C ILE A 367 7.92 18.82 10.56
N SER A 368 8.51 17.74 10.06
CA SER A 368 8.52 17.33 8.64
C SER A 368 8.73 15.81 8.53
N GLY A 369 8.92 15.28 7.31
CA GLY A 369 9.50 13.95 7.07
C GLY A 369 9.16 12.83 8.07
N TRP A 370 10.15 12.43 8.87
CA TRP A 370 10.02 11.36 9.88
C TRP A 370 9.23 11.79 11.12
N THR A 371 9.31 13.06 11.48
CA THR A 371 8.68 13.67 12.66
C THR A 371 7.20 13.95 12.48
N TRP A 372 6.71 13.87 11.24
CA TRP A 372 5.31 14.06 10.86
C TRP A 372 4.37 13.14 11.64
N GLY A 373 3.31 13.70 12.24
CA GLY A 373 2.31 12.96 13.02
C GLY A 373 1.38 13.84 13.84
N TRP A 374 0.16 13.36 14.09
CA TRP A 374 -0.80 13.95 15.02
C TRP A 374 -0.28 13.81 16.46
N ILE A 375 -0.51 14.80 17.34
CA ILE A 375 -0.12 14.88 18.77
C ILE A 375 1.16 15.69 19.04
N GLU A 376 1.19 16.95 18.62
CA GLU A 376 2.02 17.95 19.32
C GLU A 376 1.18 19.14 19.78
N SER A 377 1.34 19.47 21.06
CA SER A 377 1.23 20.85 21.56
C SER A 377 2.59 21.53 21.32
N VAL A 378 2.60 22.85 21.12
CA VAL A 378 3.80 23.68 20.81
C VAL A 378 5.04 23.18 21.55
N ALA A 379 6.14 22.96 20.84
CA ALA A 379 7.43 22.73 21.48
C ALA A 379 7.69 23.89 22.46
N PRO A 380 8.00 23.65 23.75
CA PRO A 380 7.96 24.72 24.77
C PRO A 380 8.73 26.00 24.44
N TRP A 381 9.79 25.90 23.63
CA TRP A 381 10.63 27.00 23.17
C TRP A 381 10.04 27.86 22.04
N LEU A 382 8.99 27.41 21.34
CA LEU A 382 8.53 27.99 20.08
C LEU A 382 7.62 29.22 20.26
N THR A 383 6.88 29.33 21.37
CA THR A 383 5.81 30.33 21.54
C THR A 383 6.28 31.76 21.33
N ASP A 384 7.33 32.19 22.04
CA ASP A 384 7.79 33.57 22.00
C ASP A 384 8.44 33.92 20.66
N TYR A 385 9.25 33.00 20.12
CA TYR A 385 9.85 33.15 18.80
C TYR A 385 8.80 33.24 17.68
N SER A 386 7.79 32.35 17.70
CA SER A 386 6.71 32.37 16.71
C SER A 386 5.87 33.64 16.81
N ASN A 387 5.57 34.11 18.02
CA ASN A 387 4.83 35.36 18.19
C ASN A 387 5.63 36.51 17.59
N TRP A 388 6.88 36.70 18.01
CA TRP A 388 7.77 37.73 17.47
C TRP A 388 7.88 37.70 15.94
N LEU A 389 8.12 36.51 15.36
CA LEU A 389 8.27 36.35 13.91
C LEU A 389 7.02 36.84 13.15
N PHE A 390 5.83 36.38 13.55
CA PHE A 390 4.61 36.62 12.79
C PHE A 390 3.88 37.92 13.14
N THR A 391 3.97 38.41 14.38
CA THR A 391 3.26 39.63 14.79
C THR A 391 4.12 40.89 14.72
N GLU A 392 5.45 40.76 14.71
CA GLU A 392 6.37 41.90 14.69
C GLU A 392 7.24 41.92 13.42
N LEU A 393 8.03 40.88 13.16
CA LEU A 393 9.05 40.92 12.11
C LEU A 393 8.47 40.85 10.70
N ILE A 394 7.58 39.90 10.41
CA ILE A 394 6.99 39.71 9.08
C ILE A 394 6.25 40.97 8.59
N PRO A 395 5.41 41.65 9.39
CA PRO A 395 4.79 42.92 8.99
C PRO A 395 5.79 44.01 8.62
N ILE A 396 6.92 44.10 9.33
CA ILE A 396 7.99 45.07 9.02
C ILE A 396 8.64 44.72 7.68
N ILE A 397 8.96 43.45 7.44
CA ILE A 397 9.53 43.00 6.17
C ILE A 397 8.56 43.27 5.01
N ALA A 398 7.27 43.01 5.20
CA ALA A 398 6.23 43.26 4.21
C ALA A 398 6.12 44.73 3.81
N ASP A 399 6.12 45.64 4.79
CA ASP A 399 6.12 47.10 4.54
C ASP A 399 7.38 47.53 3.77
N ARG A 400 8.56 47.04 4.18
CA ARG A 400 9.84 47.42 3.57
C ARG A 400 10.06 46.90 2.16
N LEU A 401 9.60 45.68 1.88
CA LEU A 401 9.62 45.13 0.53
C LEU A 401 8.47 45.67 -0.33
N ASN A 402 7.52 46.41 0.26
CA ASN A 402 6.25 46.79 -0.37
C ASN A 402 5.49 45.56 -0.90
N ARG A 403 5.42 44.52 -0.07
CA ARG A 403 4.81 43.19 -0.34
C ARG A 403 3.83 42.83 0.78
N ASN A 404 2.70 43.53 0.85
CA ASN A 404 1.67 43.33 1.89
C ASN A 404 1.09 41.90 1.88
N GLU A 405 1.13 41.24 0.72
CA GLU A 405 0.76 39.84 0.51
C GLU A 405 1.57 38.85 1.36
N LEU A 406 2.76 39.22 1.86
CA LEU A 406 3.51 38.41 2.83
C LEU A 406 2.73 38.20 4.14
N VAL A 407 1.97 39.20 4.59
CA VAL A 407 1.14 39.15 5.80
C VAL A 407 -0.25 38.60 5.48
N PHE A 408 -0.87 39.14 4.42
CA PHE A 408 -2.18 38.73 4.00
C PHE A 408 -2.38 39.01 2.51
N ASP A 409 -2.59 37.95 1.74
CA ASP A 409 -3.03 38.03 0.37
C ASP A 409 -4.56 37.86 0.31
N PRO A 410 -5.31 38.88 -0.13
CA PRO A 410 -6.77 38.80 -0.29
C PRO A 410 -7.21 37.68 -1.23
N LEU A 411 -6.36 37.29 -2.19
CA LEU A 411 -6.61 36.13 -3.02
C LEU A 411 -6.52 34.89 -2.14
N MET A 412 -5.36 34.58 -1.55
CA MET A 412 -5.20 33.34 -0.78
C MET A 412 -5.99 33.28 0.54
N GLY A 413 -6.45 34.42 1.07
CA GLY A 413 -7.07 34.50 2.39
C GLY A 413 -6.07 34.29 3.54
N LYS A 414 -4.78 34.26 3.24
CA LYS A 414 -3.63 34.06 4.15
C LYS A 414 -2.40 34.78 3.59
N GLY A 415 -1.37 34.98 4.41
CA GLY A 415 -0.10 35.54 3.96
C GLY A 415 0.76 34.53 3.19
N TRP A 416 1.73 35.02 2.40
CA TRP A 416 2.66 34.16 1.66
C TRP A 416 3.67 33.44 2.56
N ILE A 417 3.78 33.85 3.83
CA ILE A 417 4.52 33.13 4.87
C ILE A 417 3.50 32.43 5.78
N LEU A 418 3.41 31.11 5.67
CA LEU A 418 2.40 30.34 6.41
C LEU A 418 2.86 30.03 7.84
N ARG A 419 1.94 30.14 8.80
CA ARG A 419 2.22 29.90 10.24
C ARG A 419 1.84 28.49 10.70
N ASP A 420 1.04 27.77 9.94
CA ASP A 420 0.23 26.68 10.47
C ASP A 420 1.07 25.44 10.88
N LEU A 421 2.25 25.21 10.27
CA LEU A 421 3.22 24.18 10.71
C LEU A 421 4.22 24.67 11.77
N PHE A 422 4.03 25.91 12.24
CA PHE A 422 4.91 26.65 13.15
C PHE A 422 4.15 27.27 14.33
N SER A 423 3.04 26.66 14.79
CA SER A 423 2.22 27.22 15.87
C SER A 423 1.47 26.17 16.71
N SER A 424 0.65 26.63 17.68
CA SER A 424 -0.13 25.77 18.58
C SER A 424 -1.28 25.06 17.86
N GLY A 425 -1.27 23.73 17.93
CA GLY A 425 -2.32 22.87 17.38
C GLY A 425 -1.84 21.63 16.65
N GLY A 426 -0.53 21.51 16.43
CA GLY A 426 0.01 20.44 15.59
C GLY A 426 -0.59 20.49 14.17
N PRO A 427 -0.43 19.43 13.36
CA PRO A 427 -0.95 19.40 12.00
C PRO A 427 -2.49 19.47 11.90
N GLY A 428 -3.23 19.51 13.03
CA GLY A 428 -4.69 19.51 13.05
C GLY A 428 -5.38 20.85 12.74
N TYR A 429 -4.65 21.95 12.68
CA TYR A 429 -5.22 23.30 12.48
C TYR A 429 -4.55 24.03 11.32
N GLY A 430 -5.01 23.82 10.07
CA GLY A 430 -4.74 24.74 8.97
C GLY A 430 -4.08 24.14 7.72
N VAL A 431 -2.74 24.00 7.69
CA VAL A 431 -1.97 23.59 6.49
C VAL A 431 -2.24 22.16 6.02
N VAL A 432 -2.49 21.20 6.92
CA VAL A 432 -2.78 19.79 6.53
C VAL A 432 -4.02 19.67 5.64
N TYR A 433 -4.94 20.62 5.72
CA TYR A 433 -6.13 20.62 4.88
C TYR A 433 -6.04 21.57 3.68
N GLU A 434 -4.91 22.22 3.41
CA GLU A 434 -4.76 23.12 2.25
C GLU A 434 -3.58 22.69 1.36
N ASP A 435 -2.60 21.96 1.89
CA ASP A 435 -1.43 21.44 1.16
C ASP A 435 -1.67 20.02 0.59
N TYR A 436 -2.84 19.82 -0.03
CA TYR A 436 -3.22 18.54 -0.67
C TYR A 436 -2.44 18.24 -1.95
N LEU A 437 -1.75 19.23 -2.51
CA LEU A 437 -0.76 19.01 -3.56
C LEU A 437 0.42 18.19 -3.07
N GLY A 438 0.60 18.06 -1.76
CA GLY A 438 1.80 17.47 -1.22
C GLY A 438 2.99 18.33 -1.60
N SER A 439 3.11 19.54 -1.02
CA SER A 439 4.47 20.00 -0.73
C SER A 439 5.16 18.82 -0.05
N PRO A 440 6.18 18.21 -0.68
CA PRO A 440 6.85 17.12 -0.05
C PRO A 440 7.50 17.78 1.17
N LEU A 441 6.93 17.55 2.36
CA LEU A 441 7.64 17.73 3.61
C LEU A 441 8.73 16.66 3.61
N ARG A 442 9.73 16.88 2.73
CA ARG A 442 10.93 16.08 2.59
C ARG A 442 11.60 16.05 3.94
N TYR A 443 12.49 15.09 4.10
CA TYR A 443 13.30 15.06 5.29
C TYR A 443 14.07 16.36 5.44
N THR A 444 14.05 16.90 6.64
CA THR A 444 14.85 18.08 6.96
C THR A 444 15.76 17.77 8.13
N ASN A 445 16.99 18.30 8.08
CA ASN A 445 18.03 17.91 9.02
C ASN A 445 17.84 18.50 10.44
N ASN A 446 16.81 19.30 10.67
CA ASN A 446 16.40 19.79 11.99
C ASN A 446 15.57 18.77 12.79
N GLU A 447 14.97 17.79 12.13
CA GLU A 447 14.11 16.79 12.76
C GLU A 447 14.78 16.02 13.92
N PRO A 448 16.05 15.56 13.80
CA PRO A 448 16.71 14.84 14.89
C PRO A 448 16.89 15.70 16.14
N LEU A 449 17.17 17.00 15.99
CA LEU A 449 17.30 17.92 17.13
C LEU A 449 15.95 18.09 17.84
N LEU A 450 14.86 18.21 17.09
CA LEU A 450 13.51 18.26 17.66
C LEU A 450 13.21 16.99 18.46
N LEU A 451 13.55 15.81 17.93
CA LEU A 451 13.33 14.53 18.63
C LEU A 451 14.07 14.49 19.97
N LEU A 452 15.27 15.06 20.05
CA LEU A 452 16.05 15.14 21.30
C LEU A 452 15.48 16.18 22.29
N GLY A 453 14.54 17.03 21.86
CA GLY A 453 13.93 18.10 22.66
C GLY A 453 14.53 19.49 22.41
N GLY A 454 15.32 19.64 21.36
CA GLY A 454 16.00 20.89 21.04
C GLY A 454 15.23 21.80 20.06
N PRO A 455 15.65 23.08 19.97
CA PRO A 455 15.06 24.08 19.09
C PRO A 455 15.59 23.96 17.66
N GLY A 456 14.72 23.51 16.76
CA GLY A 456 15.05 23.34 15.33
C GLY A 456 13.92 23.80 14.43
N ILE A 457 14.25 24.66 13.48
CA ILE A 457 13.33 25.23 12.49
C ILE A 457 13.90 24.94 11.10
N ALA A 458 13.07 24.47 10.20
CA ALA A 458 13.38 24.38 8.78
C ALA A 458 12.49 25.35 7.99
N TRP A 459 13.08 25.97 6.97
CA TRP A 459 12.38 26.80 6.00
C TRP A 459 12.26 26.04 4.69
N SER A 460 11.03 25.76 4.28
CA SER A 460 10.72 25.09 3.02
C SER A 460 9.59 25.83 2.30
N ASN A 461 9.36 25.48 1.04
CA ASN A 461 8.23 26.05 0.31
C ASN A 461 6.92 25.36 0.70
N ALA A 462 5.87 26.14 0.87
CA ALA A 462 4.51 25.64 1.02
C ALA A 462 3.84 25.45 -0.33
N TYR A 463 2.90 24.50 -0.47
CA TYR A 463 2.21 24.24 -1.74
C TYR A 463 3.15 23.92 -2.91
N ALA A 464 4.36 23.43 -2.64
CA ALA A 464 5.41 23.25 -3.62
C ALA A 464 5.42 21.83 -4.19
N PHE A 465 4.64 21.60 -5.24
CA PHE A 465 4.61 20.31 -5.92
C PHE A 465 5.65 20.25 -7.05
N SER A 466 6.83 19.71 -6.74
CA SER A 466 7.83 19.42 -7.77
C SER A 466 7.66 18.01 -8.32
N THR A 467 7.49 17.91 -9.63
CA THR A 467 7.54 16.63 -10.34
C THR A 467 8.97 16.18 -10.67
N ARG A 468 10.00 16.98 -10.36
CA ARG A 468 11.36 16.76 -10.87
C ARG A 468 12.35 16.23 -9.84
N TYR A 469 12.03 16.28 -8.55
CA TYR A 469 12.87 15.67 -7.51
C TYR A 469 13.14 14.19 -7.80
N TRP A 470 14.31 13.71 -7.41
CA TRP A 470 14.69 12.30 -7.51
C TRP A 470 14.76 11.76 -8.95
N THR A 471 14.76 12.65 -9.94
CA THR A 471 14.89 12.30 -11.37
C THR A 471 16.25 12.73 -11.94
N PRO A 472 16.70 12.11 -13.04
CA PRO A 472 17.85 12.59 -13.81
C PRO A 472 17.72 14.00 -14.38
N PHE A 473 16.52 14.58 -14.35
CA PHE A 473 16.18 15.87 -14.98
C PHE A 473 16.14 17.03 -13.97
N ASP A 474 16.51 16.79 -12.71
CA ASP A 474 16.71 17.86 -11.73
C ASP A 474 18.02 18.61 -11.98
N LEU A 475 18.00 19.45 -13.02
CA LEU A 475 19.14 20.16 -13.60
C LEU A 475 19.05 21.69 -13.37
N PRO A 476 20.17 22.44 -13.37
CA PRO A 476 20.18 23.88 -13.08
C PRO A 476 19.37 24.75 -14.06
N GLU A 477 19.32 24.38 -15.34
CA GLU A 477 18.54 25.08 -16.37
C GLU A 477 17.03 25.06 -16.11
N ASN A 478 16.59 24.15 -15.26
CA ASN A 478 15.20 23.92 -14.90
C ASN A 478 14.78 24.64 -13.62
N ILE A 479 15.66 25.47 -13.02
CA ILE A 479 15.38 26.22 -11.79
C ILE A 479 14.72 27.56 -12.11
N ASN A 480 13.60 27.87 -11.44
CA ASN A 480 13.02 29.20 -11.45
C ASN A 480 13.73 30.15 -10.45
N TRP A 481 14.70 30.90 -10.95
CA TRP A 481 15.52 31.79 -10.14
C TRP A 481 14.79 33.02 -9.59
N GLU A 482 13.68 33.44 -10.21
CA GLU A 482 12.87 34.56 -9.68
C GLU A 482 12.15 34.16 -8.39
N ASN A 483 11.69 32.90 -8.32
CA ASN A 483 11.08 32.37 -7.11
C ASN A 483 12.11 32.25 -5.98
N ILE A 484 13.31 31.75 -6.28
CA ILE A 484 14.42 31.72 -5.31
C ILE A 484 14.76 33.11 -4.81
N LYS A 485 14.88 34.10 -5.71
CA LYS A 485 15.14 35.49 -5.36
C LYS A 485 14.06 36.05 -4.43
N SER A 486 12.80 35.85 -4.78
CA SER A 486 11.66 36.30 -3.98
C SER A 486 11.63 35.69 -2.58
N ASN A 487 12.04 34.43 -2.45
CA ASN A 487 12.11 33.71 -1.18
C ASN A 487 13.28 34.21 -0.31
N ILE A 488 14.46 34.43 -0.87
CA ILE A 488 15.63 34.89 -0.09
C ILE A 488 15.56 36.36 0.31
N GLU A 489 14.88 37.22 -0.47
CA GLU A 489 14.56 38.61 -0.09
C GLU A 489 13.76 38.69 1.22
N VAL A 490 13.02 37.62 1.56
CA VAL A 490 12.28 37.48 2.82
C VAL A 490 13.09 36.71 3.86
N LEU A 491 13.69 35.59 3.46
CA LEU A 491 14.39 34.70 4.39
C LEU A 491 15.67 35.32 4.98
N TYR A 492 16.42 36.10 4.21
CA TYR A 492 17.67 36.70 4.70
C TYR A 492 17.41 37.70 5.83
N PRO A 493 16.48 38.67 5.70
CA PRO A 493 16.11 39.53 6.82
C PRO A 493 15.69 38.76 8.07
N ILE A 494 14.97 37.65 7.91
CA ILE A 494 14.59 36.78 9.03
C ILE A 494 15.82 36.15 9.69
N ILE A 495 16.73 35.56 8.93
CA ILE A 495 17.96 34.97 9.46
C ILE A 495 18.79 36.02 10.19
N PHE A 496 18.98 37.20 9.59
CA PHE A 496 19.74 38.31 10.17
C PHE A 496 19.13 38.81 11.49
N ALA A 497 17.80 38.96 11.53
CA ALA A 497 17.10 39.32 12.77
C ALA A 497 17.20 38.21 13.82
N THR A 498 17.17 36.95 13.42
CA THR A 498 17.27 35.80 14.33
C THR A 498 18.66 35.67 14.95
N VAL A 499 19.74 35.83 14.17
CA VAL A 499 21.12 35.74 14.67
C VAL A 499 21.57 36.95 15.52
N ASN A 500 20.73 37.98 15.62
CA ASN A 500 21.00 39.17 16.43
C ASN A 500 20.00 39.37 17.58
N PHE A 501 18.77 38.89 17.44
CA PHE A 501 17.72 39.05 18.44
C PHE A 501 16.87 37.81 18.62
N GLY A 502 16.31 37.23 17.54
CA GLY A 502 15.30 36.18 17.65
C GLY A 502 15.73 34.97 18.47
N ALA A 503 17.00 34.56 18.40
CA ALA A 503 17.52 33.45 19.21
C ALA A 503 17.49 33.72 20.73
N SER A 504 17.46 34.98 21.18
CA SER A 504 17.32 35.32 22.61
C SER A 504 15.93 35.03 23.18
N LEU A 505 14.93 34.82 22.32
CA LEU A 505 13.57 34.45 22.70
C LEU A 505 13.45 32.93 22.96
N ILE A 506 14.49 32.16 22.66
CA ILE A 506 14.51 30.72 22.87
C ILE A 506 15.04 30.46 24.28
N GLY A 507 14.16 29.92 25.13
CA GLY A 507 14.52 29.53 26.48
C GLY A 507 15.55 28.39 26.54
N ASP A 508 16.09 28.16 27.72
CA ASP A 508 17.00 27.03 27.95
C ASP A 508 16.29 25.69 27.71
N TRP A 509 17.04 24.72 27.18
CA TRP A 509 16.56 23.37 26.90
C TRP A 509 17.64 22.35 27.26
N ALA A 510 17.26 21.08 27.43
CA ALA A 510 18.20 19.98 27.65
C ALA A 510 17.63 18.65 27.13
N PRO A 511 18.48 17.71 26.67
CA PRO A 511 18.10 16.33 26.43
C PRO A 511 17.55 15.71 27.70
N ALA A 512 16.48 14.93 27.56
CA ALA A 512 15.87 14.18 28.65
C ALA A 512 15.43 12.80 28.17
N PRO A 513 15.11 11.85 29.07
CA PRO A 513 14.45 10.62 28.68
C PRO A 513 13.10 10.92 27.98
N PRO A 514 12.65 10.05 27.07
CA PRO A 514 11.36 10.23 26.41
C PRO A 514 10.20 10.41 27.40
N GLY A 515 9.43 11.49 27.23
CA GLY A 515 8.33 11.91 28.11
C GLY A 515 7.34 12.78 27.33
N TYR A 516 6.68 13.79 27.92
CA TYR A 516 5.81 14.71 27.16
C TYR A 516 6.56 15.38 25.98
N TYR A 517 7.82 15.73 26.22
CA TYR A 517 8.85 16.21 25.29
C TYR A 517 10.18 15.99 26.04
N PRO A 518 11.23 15.29 25.55
CA PRO A 518 11.61 14.84 24.19
C PRO A 518 11.10 13.44 23.78
N LYS A 519 11.42 12.99 22.54
CA LYS A 519 10.92 11.76 21.87
C LYS A 519 12.02 10.93 21.16
N TRP A 520 13.28 11.11 21.51
CA TRP A 520 14.43 10.43 20.91
C TRP A 520 14.63 9.02 21.50
N VAL A 521 14.77 8.01 20.63
CA VAL A 521 15.01 6.61 21.02
C VAL A 521 16.13 6.01 20.16
N ASP A 522 17.23 5.63 20.80
CA ASP A 522 18.30 4.84 20.19
C ASP A 522 17.90 3.37 20.19
N VAL A 523 18.03 2.72 19.04
CA VAL A 523 17.62 1.33 18.85
C VAL A 523 18.80 0.43 18.58
N SER A 524 18.89 -0.67 19.31
CA SER A 524 19.92 -1.71 19.14
C SER A 524 19.31 -3.09 18.95
N GLY A 525 20.04 -4.03 18.38
CA GLY A 525 19.55 -5.39 18.17
C GLY A 525 20.62 -6.33 17.67
N LYS A 526 20.25 -7.59 17.49
CA LYS A 526 21.09 -8.62 16.88
C LYS A 526 20.34 -9.39 15.80
N VAL A 527 20.99 -9.64 14.68
CA VAL A 527 20.51 -10.46 13.58
C VAL A 527 21.19 -11.82 13.68
N MET A 528 20.39 -12.88 13.85
CA MET A 528 20.88 -14.22 14.18
C MET A 528 20.15 -15.30 13.38
N GLU A 529 20.84 -16.41 13.13
CA GLU A 529 20.27 -17.66 12.64
C GLU A 529 19.98 -18.60 13.84
N TYR A 530 18.87 -19.34 13.76
CA TYR A 530 18.53 -20.31 14.79
C TYR A 530 19.36 -21.59 14.63
N ASN A 531 20.05 -22.01 15.70
CA ASN A 531 20.85 -23.21 15.70
C ASN A 531 20.07 -24.38 16.29
N VAL A 532 19.65 -25.31 15.42
CA VAL A 532 18.88 -26.50 15.81
C VAL A 532 19.65 -27.41 16.77
N LYS A 533 21.00 -27.40 16.75
CA LYS A 533 21.81 -28.25 17.63
C LYS A 533 21.86 -27.75 19.07
N THR A 534 21.99 -26.44 19.25
CA THR A 534 22.05 -25.81 20.58
C THR A 534 20.66 -25.44 21.10
N GLY A 535 19.66 -25.35 20.20
CA GLY A 535 18.31 -24.95 20.52
C GLY A 535 18.16 -23.44 20.75
N TRP A 536 19.15 -22.63 20.32
CA TRP A 536 19.23 -21.20 20.59
C TRP A 536 19.68 -20.40 19.36
N TRP A 537 19.52 -19.07 19.41
CA TRP A 537 19.99 -18.13 18.40
C TRP A 537 21.41 -17.67 18.74
N ASP A 538 22.40 -18.47 18.32
CA ASP A 538 23.82 -18.25 18.64
C ASP A 538 24.74 -18.15 17.40
N ILE A 539 24.16 -18.11 16.20
CA ILE A 539 24.88 -17.93 14.94
C ILE A 539 24.66 -16.49 14.45
N PRO A 540 25.64 -15.58 14.58
CA PRO A 540 25.51 -14.21 14.08
C PRO A 540 25.46 -14.18 12.56
N VAL A 541 24.59 -13.33 12.02
CA VAL A 541 24.49 -13.08 10.57
C VAL A 541 25.09 -11.71 10.28
N LYS A 542 26.29 -11.71 9.69
CA LYS A 542 26.99 -10.50 9.24
C LYS A 542 26.43 -10.01 7.91
N ASP A 543 26.67 -8.73 7.61
CA ASP A 543 26.30 -8.08 6.35
C ASP A 543 24.79 -8.17 6.02
N ALA A 544 23.95 -8.41 7.04
CA ALA A 544 22.51 -8.34 6.87
C ALA A 544 22.12 -6.88 6.63
N ILE A 545 21.32 -6.62 5.63
CA ILE A 545 20.77 -5.32 5.28
C ILE A 545 19.46 -5.16 6.05
N ILE A 546 19.45 -4.26 7.02
CA ILE A 546 18.29 -3.92 7.81
C ILE A 546 17.65 -2.69 7.17
N ILE A 547 16.38 -2.84 6.81
CA ILE A 547 15.54 -1.76 6.32
C ILE A 547 14.70 -1.28 7.48
N TYR A 548 14.62 0.03 7.66
CA TYR A 548 13.67 0.61 8.60
C TYR A 548 12.95 1.79 7.95
N THR A 549 11.64 1.77 8.05
CA THR A 549 10.78 2.86 7.59
C THR A 549 9.67 3.10 8.59
N LYS A 550 9.23 4.35 8.71
CA LYS A 550 8.07 4.70 9.52
C LYS A 550 6.84 4.55 8.63
N GLY A 551 5.76 3.97 9.14
CA GLY A 551 4.48 3.99 8.44
C GLY A 551 4.14 5.42 7.99
N GLY A 552 4.02 5.62 6.68
CA GLY A 552 3.64 6.92 6.12
C GLY A 552 2.19 7.30 6.47
N PRO A 553 1.72 8.51 6.12
CA PRO A 553 0.37 9.03 6.42
C PRO A 553 -0.85 8.24 5.90
N SER A 554 -0.70 6.96 5.55
CA SER A 554 -1.80 6.13 5.06
C SER A 554 -2.59 5.54 6.21
N SER A 555 -3.59 6.28 6.71
CA SER A 555 -4.91 5.71 7.08
C SER A 555 -5.82 6.67 7.84
N THR A 556 -5.30 7.63 8.62
CA THR A 556 -6.16 8.15 9.71
C THR A 556 -7.04 9.34 9.34
N TYR A 557 -6.65 10.23 8.40
CA TYR A 557 -7.52 11.38 8.02
C TYR A 557 -7.39 11.90 6.58
N GLY A 558 -6.45 11.39 5.76
CA GLY A 558 -6.37 11.70 4.32
C GLY A 558 -7.05 10.67 3.41
N GLY A 559 -7.58 9.58 3.99
CA GLY A 559 -8.13 8.44 3.26
C GLY A 559 -7.20 7.85 2.19
N PRO A 560 -7.60 6.74 1.58
CA PRO A 560 -7.28 6.43 0.19
C PRO A 560 -7.76 7.48 -0.82
N GLU A 561 -8.39 8.58 -0.39
CA GLU A 561 -9.08 9.57 -1.22
C GLU A 561 -8.11 10.54 -1.90
N ALA A 562 -7.02 10.93 -1.23
CA ALA A 562 -6.00 11.79 -1.84
C ALA A 562 -4.98 10.97 -2.66
N GLY A 563 -4.95 11.16 -3.98
CA GLY A 563 -3.96 10.52 -4.87
C GLY A 563 -2.49 10.91 -4.57
N PHE A 564 -2.24 11.88 -3.68
CA PHE A 564 -0.91 12.46 -3.43
C PHE A 564 -0.07 11.77 -2.35
N VAL A 565 -0.55 10.67 -1.74
CA VAL A 565 0.10 9.98 -0.60
C VAL A 565 1.55 9.50 -0.88
N VAL A 566 1.98 9.41 -2.14
CA VAL A 566 3.35 8.98 -2.49
C VAL A 566 4.41 10.03 -2.15
N PHE A 567 4.10 11.32 -2.25
CA PHE A 567 5.06 12.40 -1.95
C PHE A 567 5.33 12.55 -0.44
N GLN A 568 4.51 11.90 0.39
CA GLN A 568 4.61 11.93 1.85
C GLN A 568 5.11 10.60 2.44
N ARG A 569 5.32 9.55 1.63
CA ARG A 569 5.89 8.30 2.15
C ARG A 569 7.41 8.42 2.25
N PRO A 570 7.98 8.27 3.46
CA PRO A 570 9.43 8.32 3.63
C PRO A 570 10.10 7.18 2.83
N LEU A 571 11.11 7.51 2.02
CA LEU A 571 12.11 6.57 1.52
C LEU A 571 12.65 5.69 2.68
N PRO A 572 12.83 4.39 2.47
CA PRO A 572 13.42 3.54 3.50
C PRO A 572 14.86 3.96 3.81
N ALA A 573 15.23 3.79 5.07
CA ALA A 573 16.60 3.95 5.51
C ALA A 573 17.22 2.56 5.78
N TYR A 574 18.54 2.47 5.64
CA TYR A 574 19.25 1.20 5.66
C TYR A 574 20.44 1.24 6.63
N VAL A 575 20.65 0.14 7.35
CA VAL A 575 21.88 -0.14 8.11
C VAL A 575 22.32 -1.58 7.85
N MET A 576 23.60 -1.88 8.05
CA MET A 576 24.11 -3.25 7.92
C MET A 576 24.57 -3.79 9.27
N SER A 577 24.40 -5.10 9.49
CA SER A 577 24.91 -5.77 10.68
C SER A 577 26.43 -5.96 10.65
N ASP A 578 27.05 -5.86 11.82
CA ASP A 578 28.49 -6.12 11.98
C ASP A 578 28.82 -7.64 12.00
N GLU A 579 30.09 -7.99 12.21
CA GLU A 579 30.56 -9.39 12.29
C GLU A 579 29.86 -10.22 13.39
N ASN A 580 29.32 -9.56 14.42
CA ASN A 580 28.58 -10.18 15.52
C ASN A 580 27.06 -10.16 15.30
N GLY A 581 26.60 -9.75 14.11
CA GLY A 581 25.20 -9.57 13.78
C GLY A 581 24.57 -8.36 14.49
N SER A 582 25.34 -7.47 15.11
CA SER A 582 24.82 -6.36 15.89
C SER A 582 24.39 -5.21 15.00
N ILE A 583 23.35 -4.49 15.42
CA ILE A 583 22.83 -3.31 14.73
C ILE A 583 22.62 -2.16 15.70
N PHE A 584 22.77 -0.94 15.21
CA PHE A 584 22.51 0.29 15.96
C PHE A 584 21.87 1.34 15.04
N ILE A 585 20.76 1.92 15.48
CA ILE A 585 20.00 2.93 14.76
C ILE A 585 19.76 4.12 15.71
N PRO A 586 20.41 5.27 15.50
CA PRO A 586 20.24 6.42 16.36
C PRO A 586 18.92 7.17 16.08
N GLY A 587 18.29 7.68 17.14
CA GLY A 587 17.27 8.73 17.01
C GLY A 587 16.00 8.35 16.24
N LEU A 588 15.46 7.17 16.53
CA LEU A 588 14.08 6.84 16.17
C LEU A 588 13.10 7.58 17.08
N MET A 589 11.86 7.67 16.63
CA MET A 589 10.79 8.35 17.35
C MET A 589 10.15 7.46 18.41
N HIS A 590 9.89 8.04 19.58
CA HIS A 590 9.16 7.42 20.67
C HIS A 590 7.72 7.00 20.30
N ALA A 591 7.25 5.88 20.88
CA ALA A 591 5.98 5.22 20.56
C ALA A 591 4.74 6.12 20.71
N GLU A 592 4.74 7.04 21.68
CA GLU A 592 3.62 7.99 21.87
C GLU A 592 3.39 8.90 20.65
N ARG A 593 4.43 9.16 19.86
CA ARG A 593 4.36 10.02 18.67
C ARG A 593 4.17 9.22 17.39
N THR A 594 4.52 7.92 17.38
CA THR A 594 4.21 7.03 16.26
C THR A 594 2.75 6.57 16.26
N PHE A 595 2.05 6.60 17.42
CA PHE A 595 0.68 6.08 17.58
C PHE A 595 0.56 4.58 17.26
N MET A 596 -0.49 3.90 17.72
CA MET A 596 -0.67 2.45 17.49
C MET A 596 -0.83 2.07 16.00
N TYR A 597 -1.05 3.06 15.12
CA TYR A 597 -1.34 2.85 13.69
C TYR A 597 -0.22 3.29 12.72
N LEU A 598 0.88 3.92 13.17
CA LEU A 598 2.05 4.22 12.32
C LEU A 598 3.36 3.64 12.90
N PRO A 599 3.46 2.31 13.07
CA PRO A 599 4.66 1.68 13.62
C PRO A 599 5.89 1.91 12.72
N TYR A 600 7.07 1.74 13.32
CA TYR A 600 8.26 1.47 12.51
C TYR A 600 8.18 0.05 11.96
N TYR A 601 8.37 -0.06 10.66
CA TYR A 601 8.54 -1.30 9.94
C TYR A 601 10.02 -1.61 9.84
N ILE A 602 10.44 -2.75 10.41
CA ILE A 602 11.83 -3.22 10.35
C ILE A 602 11.88 -4.59 9.69
N GLU A 603 12.78 -4.73 8.72
CA GLU A 603 13.06 -5.97 8.02
C GLU A 603 14.56 -6.19 7.89
N ALA A 604 14.98 -7.45 7.78
CA ALA A 604 16.38 -7.78 7.53
C ALA A 604 16.52 -8.90 6.50
N TYR A 605 17.51 -8.77 5.62
CA TYR A 605 17.82 -9.74 4.58
C TYR A 605 19.33 -9.83 4.38
N VAL A 606 19.84 -10.93 3.82
CA VAL A 606 21.19 -11.00 3.25
C VAL A 606 21.06 -11.23 1.76
N VAL A 607 21.75 -10.42 0.98
CA VAL A 607 21.86 -10.56 -0.48
C VAL A 607 23.19 -11.21 -0.83
N ASP A 608 23.19 -12.14 -1.78
CA ASP A 608 24.41 -12.68 -2.37
C ASP A 608 25.08 -11.63 -3.26
N GLU A 609 26.25 -11.16 -2.85
CA GLU A 609 27.03 -10.13 -3.54
C GLU A 609 27.50 -10.51 -4.95
N THR A 610 27.37 -11.77 -5.37
CA THR A 610 27.75 -12.21 -6.72
C THR A 610 26.58 -12.27 -7.67
N THR A 611 25.38 -12.54 -7.15
CA THR A 611 24.17 -12.75 -7.96
C THR A 611 23.11 -11.68 -7.78
N GLY A 612 23.14 -10.90 -6.68
CA GLY A 612 22.09 -9.95 -6.30
C GLY A 612 20.84 -10.58 -5.71
N ASN A 613 20.81 -11.91 -5.51
CA ASN A 613 19.64 -12.64 -5.02
C ASN A 613 19.62 -12.72 -3.49
N ILE A 614 18.46 -13.03 -2.91
CA ILE A 614 18.32 -13.26 -1.47
C ILE A 614 19.00 -14.58 -1.06
N LEU A 615 19.95 -14.49 -0.14
CA LEU A 615 20.61 -15.63 0.50
C LEU A 615 19.95 -15.98 1.85
N TYR A 616 19.61 -14.95 2.64
CA TYR A 616 18.88 -15.08 3.90
C TYR A 616 17.66 -14.17 3.93
N ALA A 617 16.55 -14.70 4.43
CA ALA A 617 15.28 -13.99 4.58
C ALA A 617 14.74 -14.08 6.02
N PRO A 618 13.80 -13.21 6.44
CA PRO A 618 13.11 -13.32 7.72
C PRO A 618 12.43 -14.69 7.88
N GLY A 619 12.57 -15.36 9.01
CA GLY A 619 11.97 -16.69 9.24
C GLY A 619 10.75 -16.66 10.15
N PHE A 620 9.55 -16.87 9.61
CA PHE A 620 8.34 -17.17 10.41
C PHE A 620 8.25 -18.65 10.74
N GLY A 621 7.45 -19.00 11.74
CA GLY A 621 7.16 -20.40 12.08
C GLY A 621 7.75 -20.79 13.43
N ARG A 622 8.30 -22.01 13.51
CA ARG A 622 8.67 -22.65 14.78
C ARG A 622 9.85 -21.99 15.48
N TYR A 623 10.80 -21.47 14.70
CA TYR A 623 12.06 -20.90 15.20
C TYR A 623 12.08 -19.38 15.22
N TRP A 624 10.90 -18.76 15.19
CA TRP A 624 10.79 -17.31 15.31
C TRP A 624 11.02 -16.86 16.76
N TYR A 625 11.85 -15.83 16.96
CA TYR A 625 12.07 -15.20 18.27
C TYR A 625 10.92 -14.27 18.68
N GLY A 626 10.12 -14.67 19.66
CA GLY A 626 9.07 -13.83 20.27
C GLY A 626 9.63 -12.83 21.29
N GLY A 627 10.01 -11.63 20.83
CA GLY A 627 10.54 -10.53 21.66
C GLY A 627 9.59 -9.34 21.86
N ALA A 628 10.13 -8.16 22.18
CA ALA A 628 9.39 -6.89 22.36
C ALA A 628 8.73 -6.33 21.08
N ILE A 629 8.80 -7.09 19.99
CA ILE A 629 8.35 -6.73 18.64
C ILE A 629 7.05 -7.45 18.37
N GLY A 630 6.00 -6.70 18.01
CA GLY A 630 4.77 -7.29 17.49
C GLY A 630 4.98 -7.64 16.02
N VAL A 631 4.76 -8.89 15.64
CA VAL A 631 4.44 -9.19 14.23
C VAL A 631 2.94 -8.93 14.09
N THR A 632 2.56 -8.02 13.21
CA THR A 632 1.19 -7.97 12.70
C THR A 632 0.90 -9.34 12.12
N ALA A 633 0.11 -10.14 12.82
CA ALA A 633 -0.09 -11.58 12.59
C ALA A 633 -0.78 -11.92 11.23
N TYR A 634 -0.79 -11.01 10.25
CA TYR A 634 -1.74 -11.04 9.16
C TYR A 634 -1.24 -10.69 7.75
N CYS A 635 -0.01 -10.22 7.44
CA CYS A 635 0.18 -9.67 6.08
C CYS A 635 1.54 -9.57 5.36
N ASP A 636 2.71 -9.88 5.92
CA ASP A 636 4.01 -9.87 5.18
C ASP A 636 5.19 -10.14 6.14
N SER A 637 6.43 -10.17 5.62
CA SER A 637 7.73 -10.22 6.33
C SER A 637 8.00 -9.06 7.30
N THR A 638 7.12 -8.06 7.36
CA THR A 638 7.36 -6.80 8.06
C THR A 638 7.18 -6.93 9.57
N PHE A 639 8.17 -6.48 10.35
CA PHE A 639 8.04 -6.39 11.81
C PHE A 639 7.62 -5.00 12.25
N THR A 640 6.62 -4.90 13.13
CA THR A 640 6.15 -3.61 13.66
C THR A 640 6.72 -3.34 15.04
N LEU A 641 7.46 -2.23 15.18
CA LEU A 641 7.84 -1.69 16.48
C LEU A 641 6.79 -0.68 16.93
N THR A 642 5.93 -1.13 17.85
CA THR A 642 4.88 -0.32 18.46
C THR A 642 5.28 0.18 19.86
N THR A 643 6.48 -0.18 20.35
CA THR A 643 6.86 -0.07 21.78
C THR A 643 8.25 0.54 22.01
N LEU A 644 8.58 1.63 21.31
CA LEU A 644 9.77 2.45 21.57
C LEU A 644 9.54 3.42 22.75
N TYR A 645 9.69 2.96 24.00
CA TYR A 645 9.39 3.76 25.20
C TYR A 645 10.59 4.27 26.00
N GLN A 646 11.78 3.74 25.71
CA GLN A 646 13.00 4.03 26.48
C GLN A 646 13.96 4.86 25.63
N LYS A 647 14.84 5.63 26.26
CA LYS A 647 15.89 6.39 25.54
C LYS A 647 16.78 5.46 24.72
N GLU A 648 17.07 4.28 25.23
CA GLU A 648 17.75 3.20 24.54
C GLU A 648 16.86 1.95 24.58
N GLN A 649 16.56 1.36 23.42
CA GLN A 649 15.68 0.22 23.30
C GLN A 649 16.35 -0.88 22.49
N SER A 650 16.47 -2.07 23.06
CA SER A 650 16.84 -3.25 22.28
C SER A 650 15.62 -3.89 21.65
N ILE A 651 15.71 -4.25 20.37
CA ILE A 651 14.72 -5.08 19.65
C ILE A 651 14.94 -6.58 19.91
N GLY A 652 16.01 -6.95 20.63
CA GLY A 652 16.38 -8.33 20.86
C GLY A 652 16.98 -8.99 19.62
N ILE A 653 16.45 -10.16 19.24
CA ILE A 653 16.96 -10.97 18.13
C ILE A 653 16.00 -10.92 16.94
N TYR A 654 16.52 -10.52 15.79
CA TYR A 654 15.85 -10.66 14.50
C TYR A 654 16.32 -11.96 13.83
N THR A 655 15.39 -12.89 13.58
CA THR A 655 15.74 -14.23 13.09
C THR A 655 15.76 -14.29 11.56
N LEU A 656 16.90 -14.70 11.01
CA LEU A 656 17.04 -15.01 9.59
C LEU A 656 17.24 -16.52 9.37
N PHE A 657 16.88 -16.99 8.18
CA PHE A 657 17.17 -18.35 7.72
C PHE A 657 17.66 -18.33 6.27
N LYS A 658 18.50 -19.31 5.90
CA LYS A 658 18.91 -19.49 4.50
C LYS A 658 17.68 -19.85 3.67
N ALA A 659 17.45 -19.13 2.57
CA ALA A 659 16.24 -19.31 1.77
C ALA A 659 16.55 -19.41 0.27
N GLY A 660 15.71 -20.16 -0.44
CA GLY A 660 15.50 -19.95 -1.87
C GLY A 660 14.28 -19.06 -2.09
N THR A 661 14.23 -18.33 -3.21
CA THR A 661 13.14 -17.39 -3.51
C THR A 661 12.27 -17.90 -4.66
N LEU A 662 10.96 -17.91 -4.46
CA LEU A 662 9.96 -18.07 -5.53
C LEU A 662 9.32 -16.72 -5.82
N VAL A 663 9.35 -16.27 -7.07
CA VAL A 663 8.75 -15.00 -7.49
C VAL A 663 7.46 -15.28 -8.23
N LEU A 664 6.37 -14.67 -7.75
CA LEU A 664 5.02 -14.83 -8.24
C LEU A 664 4.50 -13.49 -8.78
N PHE A 665 3.77 -13.54 -9.88
CA PHE A 665 3.06 -12.40 -10.44
C PHE A 665 1.56 -12.56 -10.28
N ASP A 666 0.85 -11.43 -10.27
CA ASP A 666 -0.60 -11.39 -10.35
C ASP A 666 -1.32 -12.15 -9.21
N VAL A 667 -0.70 -12.16 -8.02
CA VAL A 667 -1.19 -12.85 -6.79
C VAL A 667 -2.36 -12.10 -6.12
N GLY A 668 -2.94 -11.13 -6.83
CA GLY A 668 -4.09 -10.35 -6.42
C GLY A 668 -5.41 -11.14 -6.42
N ASP A 669 -6.52 -10.43 -6.25
CA ASP A 669 -7.85 -10.97 -6.43
C ASP A 669 -8.12 -11.32 -7.90
N ILE A 670 -8.40 -12.60 -8.12
CA ILE A 670 -8.64 -13.18 -9.45
C ILE A 670 -9.98 -12.77 -10.04
N TYR A 671 -10.91 -12.15 -9.33
CA TYR A 671 -12.21 -11.69 -9.87
C TYR A 671 -12.12 -10.24 -10.35
N TYR A 672 -11.45 -9.38 -9.58
CA TYR A 672 -11.29 -7.96 -9.90
C TYR A 672 -10.04 -7.65 -10.74
N ARG A 673 -9.15 -8.63 -10.91
CA ARG A 673 -7.82 -8.47 -11.57
C ARG A 673 -6.99 -7.38 -10.90
N ASN A 674 -7.04 -7.36 -9.57
CA ASN A 674 -6.50 -6.26 -8.79
C ASN A 674 -6.14 -6.66 -7.35
N SER A 675 -5.71 -5.72 -6.51
CA SER A 675 -5.66 -5.89 -5.06
C SER A 675 -6.99 -6.43 -4.53
N ALA A 676 -6.93 -7.25 -3.48
CA ALA A 676 -8.12 -7.77 -2.83
C ALA A 676 -9.04 -6.65 -2.34
N ALA A 677 -10.35 -6.87 -2.38
CA ALA A 677 -11.35 -5.85 -2.04
C ALA A 677 -11.23 -5.36 -0.59
N ASP A 678 -10.70 -6.19 0.29
CA ASP A 678 -10.40 -5.92 1.70
C ASP A 678 -8.90 -5.64 1.95
N ALA A 679 -8.11 -5.50 0.88
CA ALA A 679 -6.65 -5.40 0.84
C ALA A 679 -5.91 -6.49 1.65
N ARG A 680 -6.52 -7.65 1.88
CA ARG A 680 -5.93 -8.73 2.68
C ARG A 680 -5.74 -9.97 1.83
N ILE A 681 -4.51 -10.18 1.40
CA ILE A 681 -4.04 -11.39 0.74
C ILE A 681 -3.10 -12.11 1.70
N THR A 682 -3.28 -13.42 1.84
CA THR A 682 -2.38 -14.27 2.64
C THR A 682 -1.82 -15.36 1.75
N ILE A 683 -0.49 -15.49 1.75
CA ILE A 683 0.22 -16.58 1.09
C ILE A 683 0.57 -17.64 2.13
N THR A 684 0.14 -18.87 1.86
CA THR A 684 0.47 -20.05 2.66
C THR A 684 1.48 -20.89 1.88
N VAL A 685 2.57 -21.25 2.55
CA VAL A 685 3.59 -22.16 2.04
C VAL A 685 3.42 -23.49 2.77
N ASN A 686 3.32 -24.61 2.05
CA ASN A 686 3.29 -25.93 2.66
C ASN A 686 4.36 -26.83 2.08
N GLU A 687 4.94 -27.72 2.90
CA GLU A 687 5.78 -28.81 2.40
C GLU A 687 4.90 -29.89 1.74
N VAL A 688 5.29 -30.37 0.54
CA VAL A 688 4.49 -31.34 -0.23
C VAL A 688 4.28 -32.66 0.51
N ALA A 689 5.26 -33.08 1.32
CA ALA A 689 5.22 -34.35 2.04
C ALA A 689 4.19 -34.37 3.19
N THR A 690 4.06 -33.27 3.93
CA THR A 690 3.20 -33.17 5.12
C THR A 690 1.93 -32.35 4.87
N ARG A 691 1.88 -31.58 3.78
CA ARG A 691 0.84 -30.58 3.48
C ARG A 691 0.60 -29.63 4.64
N SER A 692 1.68 -29.26 5.32
CA SER A 692 1.72 -28.34 6.45
C SER A 692 2.84 -27.32 6.25
N PRO A 693 2.78 -26.14 6.88
CA PRO A 693 3.84 -25.15 6.75
C PRO A 693 5.21 -25.69 7.21
N PRO A 694 6.30 -25.32 6.51
CA PRO A 694 7.66 -25.68 6.94
C PRO A 694 8.03 -25.00 8.27
N ASP A 695 9.10 -25.48 8.92
CA ASP A 695 9.59 -24.90 10.18
C ASP A 695 9.94 -23.41 10.07
N GLN A 696 10.45 -22.99 8.89
CA GLN A 696 10.76 -21.61 8.54
C GLN A 696 10.31 -21.29 7.12
N PHE A 697 9.64 -20.14 6.96
CA PHE A 697 9.28 -19.55 5.66
C PHE A 697 8.92 -18.08 5.88
N SER A 698 8.83 -17.31 4.81
CA SER A 698 8.22 -15.98 4.82
C SER A 698 7.85 -15.58 3.40
N TRP A 699 7.26 -14.40 3.27
CA TRP A 699 6.94 -13.83 1.97
C TRP A 699 6.78 -12.31 2.06
N ASP A 700 7.07 -11.67 0.95
CA ASP A 700 6.86 -10.26 0.68
C ASP A 700 5.79 -10.14 -0.41
N ILE A 701 4.95 -9.09 -0.35
CA ILE A 701 4.01 -8.79 -1.44
C ILE A 701 3.97 -7.29 -1.73
N TYR A 702 3.96 -6.95 -3.01
CA TYR A 702 3.73 -5.62 -3.54
C TYR A 702 2.47 -5.69 -4.38
N SER A 703 1.45 -4.89 -4.04
CA SER A 703 0.18 -4.86 -4.77
C SER A 703 -0.26 -3.43 -5.00
N TYR A 704 -0.55 -3.08 -6.24
CA TYR A 704 -1.05 -1.77 -6.62
C TYR A 704 -2.36 -1.84 -7.42
N GLY A 705 -3.41 -1.38 -6.74
CA GLY A 705 -4.78 -1.22 -7.19
C GLY A 705 -4.96 -0.66 -8.61
N GLY A 706 -4.50 0.57 -8.83
CA GLY A 706 -4.87 1.32 -10.04
C GLY A 706 -4.35 0.67 -11.32
N HIS A 707 -3.18 0.01 -11.24
CA HIS A 707 -2.57 -0.69 -12.38
C HIS A 707 -2.88 -2.19 -12.43
N GLY A 708 -3.57 -2.76 -11.43
CA GLY A 708 -3.83 -4.19 -11.37
C GLY A 708 -2.55 -5.03 -11.28
N VAL A 709 -1.52 -4.51 -10.63
CA VAL A 709 -0.18 -5.12 -10.53
C VAL A 709 -0.02 -5.77 -9.16
N SER A 710 0.44 -7.02 -9.14
CA SER A 710 0.86 -7.68 -7.91
C SER A 710 2.10 -8.54 -8.16
N VAL A 711 3.09 -8.45 -7.28
CA VAL A 711 4.30 -9.29 -7.28
C VAL A 711 4.51 -9.79 -5.85
N ALA A 712 4.90 -11.06 -5.69
CA ALA A 712 5.26 -11.60 -4.39
C ALA A 712 6.58 -12.39 -4.46
N SER A 713 7.43 -12.20 -3.46
CA SER A 713 8.59 -13.05 -3.22
C SER A 713 8.27 -13.99 -2.06
N VAL A 714 8.31 -15.29 -2.29
CA VAL A 714 8.09 -16.31 -1.26
C VAL A 714 9.41 -16.98 -0.92
N PHE A 715 9.82 -16.88 0.34
CA PHE A 715 11.08 -17.42 0.84
C PHE A 715 10.85 -18.78 1.47
N VAL A 716 11.54 -19.78 0.94
CA VAL A 716 11.29 -21.20 1.26
C VAL A 716 12.58 -21.89 1.71
N PRO A 717 12.49 -22.94 2.56
CA PRO A 717 13.65 -23.71 2.93
C PRO A 717 14.37 -24.30 1.70
N PRO A 718 15.70 -24.25 1.65
CA PRO A 718 16.48 -24.77 0.53
C PRO A 718 16.19 -26.25 0.27
N ASP A 719 16.09 -26.61 -1.01
CA ASP A 719 15.94 -27.99 -1.53
C ASP A 719 14.70 -28.76 -1.04
N LYS A 720 13.78 -28.12 -0.30
CA LYS A 720 12.52 -28.72 0.12
C LYS A 720 11.41 -28.45 -0.91
N PRO A 721 10.65 -29.48 -1.34
CA PRO A 721 9.53 -29.28 -2.25
C PRO A 721 8.36 -28.62 -1.51
N VAL A 722 7.97 -27.43 -1.97
CA VAL A 722 6.85 -26.68 -1.41
C VAL A 722 5.73 -26.45 -2.42
N GLU A 723 4.52 -26.29 -1.91
CA GLU A 723 3.36 -25.77 -2.64
C GLU A 723 2.97 -24.40 -2.08
N ILE A 724 2.41 -23.56 -2.94
CA ILE A 724 1.97 -22.21 -2.58
C ILE A 724 0.45 -22.12 -2.76
N VAL A 725 -0.21 -21.52 -1.78
CA VAL A 725 -1.65 -21.27 -1.81
C VAL A 725 -1.91 -19.82 -1.42
N ALA A 726 -2.74 -19.10 -2.17
CA ALA A 726 -3.12 -17.72 -1.84
C ALA A 726 -4.63 -17.60 -1.54
N HIS A 727 -4.94 -16.84 -0.49
CA HIS A 727 -6.30 -16.61 0.01
C HIS A 727 -6.55 -15.11 0.25
N THR A 728 -7.83 -14.72 0.20
CA THR A 728 -8.35 -13.47 0.77
C THR A 728 -9.21 -13.77 2.01
N THR A 729 -9.61 -12.76 2.80
CA THR A 729 -10.41 -13.05 4.03
C THR A 729 -11.78 -13.66 3.73
N TYR A 730 -12.34 -13.41 2.54
CA TYR A 730 -13.60 -13.97 2.08
C TYR A 730 -13.45 -15.28 1.30
N THR A 731 -12.22 -15.75 1.07
CA THR A 731 -11.92 -17.01 0.37
C THR A 731 -11.11 -17.99 1.21
N LEU A 732 -11.13 -17.85 2.55
CA LEU A 732 -10.40 -18.71 3.49
C LEU A 732 -10.70 -20.21 3.29
N ARG A 733 -11.94 -20.58 2.98
CA ARG A 733 -12.33 -22.00 2.78
C ARG A 733 -11.82 -22.58 1.46
N TYR A 734 -11.88 -21.82 0.37
CA TYR A 734 -11.48 -22.25 -0.97
C TYR A 734 -10.54 -21.21 -1.59
N PRO A 735 -9.24 -21.53 -1.74
CA PRO A 735 -8.22 -20.57 -2.17
C PRO A 735 -8.51 -19.99 -3.55
N MET A 736 -7.86 -18.86 -3.82
CA MET A 736 -7.89 -18.17 -5.10
C MET A 736 -6.87 -18.76 -6.06
N ILE A 737 -5.68 -19.07 -5.54
CA ILE A 737 -4.54 -19.57 -6.32
C ILE A 737 -3.98 -20.81 -5.61
N ILE A 738 -3.67 -21.84 -6.38
CA ILE A 738 -2.98 -23.05 -5.95
C ILE A 738 -1.83 -23.30 -6.94
N LEU A 739 -0.60 -23.37 -6.43
CA LEU A 739 0.60 -23.67 -7.21
C LEU A 739 1.30 -24.88 -6.57
N THR A 740 1.26 -26.01 -7.27
CA THR A 740 1.75 -27.32 -6.79
C THR A 740 2.83 -27.91 -7.68
N ASN A 741 3.13 -27.29 -8.83
CA ASN A 741 4.05 -27.82 -9.84
C ASN A 741 3.58 -29.21 -10.31
N SER A 742 2.33 -29.28 -10.79
CA SER A 742 1.74 -30.53 -11.25
C SER A 742 2.30 -30.97 -12.60
N THR A 743 2.23 -32.28 -12.86
CA THR A 743 2.59 -32.89 -14.14
C THR A 743 1.52 -33.87 -14.57
N GLU A 744 1.52 -34.29 -15.84
CA GLU A 744 0.64 -35.36 -16.35
C GLU A 744 0.76 -36.65 -15.53
N LYS A 745 1.96 -36.93 -14.99
CA LYS A 745 2.22 -38.13 -14.16
C LYS A 745 1.76 -37.94 -12.73
N ASN A 746 1.93 -36.75 -12.16
CA ASN A 746 1.53 -36.42 -10.80
C ASN A 746 0.62 -35.20 -10.79
N LEU A 747 -0.69 -35.45 -10.85
CA LEU A 747 -1.74 -34.42 -10.87
C LEU A 747 -1.80 -33.60 -9.58
N ARG A 748 -1.21 -34.07 -8.48
CA ARG A 748 -1.20 -33.41 -7.16
C ARG A 748 0.05 -32.57 -6.90
N GLY A 749 0.98 -32.51 -7.85
CA GLY A 749 2.18 -31.69 -7.74
C GLY A 749 3.38 -32.39 -7.12
N ASP A 750 4.55 -32.11 -7.69
CA ASP A 750 5.86 -32.49 -7.14
C ASP A 750 6.46 -31.39 -6.23
N GLY A 751 5.85 -30.20 -6.22
CA GLY A 751 6.32 -29.02 -5.51
C GLY A 751 7.46 -28.28 -6.21
N TRP A 752 7.71 -27.07 -5.74
CA TRP A 752 8.83 -26.24 -6.16
C TRP A 752 10.01 -26.45 -5.22
N LYS A 753 11.19 -26.70 -5.77
CA LYS A 753 12.46 -26.80 -5.04
C LYS A 753 13.39 -25.71 -5.52
N VAL A 754 13.93 -24.93 -4.59
CA VAL A 754 14.86 -23.83 -4.89
C VAL A 754 16.04 -23.95 -3.92
N LYS A 755 17.27 -23.74 -4.39
CA LYS A 755 18.45 -23.76 -3.52
C LYS A 755 18.60 -22.43 -2.77
N ALA A 756 19.43 -22.44 -1.73
CA ALA A 756 19.79 -21.20 -1.03
C ALA A 756 20.48 -20.23 -1.99
N GLY A 757 20.07 -18.95 -2.00
CA GLY A 757 20.63 -17.93 -2.90
C GLY A 757 20.15 -18.01 -4.36
N GLU A 758 19.37 -19.03 -4.73
CA GLU A 758 18.74 -19.11 -6.04
C GLU A 758 17.33 -18.48 -6.00
N GLN A 759 16.93 -17.87 -7.12
CA GLN A 759 15.56 -17.41 -7.33
C GLN A 759 14.92 -18.17 -8.50
N CYS A 760 13.66 -18.56 -8.34
CA CYS A 760 12.84 -19.20 -9.36
C CYS A 760 11.67 -18.28 -9.71
N ILE A 761 11.69 -17.70 -10.90
CA ILE A 761 10.66 -16.79 -11.40
C ILE A 761 9.56 -17.59 -12.08
N LEU A 762 8.35 -17.55 -11.54
CA LEU A 762 7.22 -18.28 -12.10
C LEU A 762 6.51 -17.45 -13.17
N THR A 763 7.12 -17.41 -14.37
CA THR A 763 6.50 -16.78 -15.56
C THR A 763 5.11 -17.34 -15.81
N TYR A 764 4.21 -16.50 -16.33
CA TYR A 764 2.79 -16.86 -16.52
C TYR A 764 2.13 -17.47 -15.26
N THR A 765 2.37 -16.87 -14.08
CA THR A 765 1.90 -17.41 -12.78
C THR A 765 0.40 -17.75 -12.79
N THR A 766 -0.44 -16.88 -13.37
CA THR A 766 -1.89 -17.11 -13.51
C THR A 766 -2.21 -18.36 -14.32
N LEU A 767 -1.55 -18.56 -15.46
CA LEU A 767 -1.74 -19.74 -16.30
C LEU A 767 -1.28 -21.01 -15.58
N ARG A 768 -0.13 -20.96 -14.90
CA ARG A 768 0.38 -22.10 -14.10
C ARG A 768 -0.59 -22.48 -13.00
N ALA A 769 -1.13 -21.49 -12.28
CA ALA A 769 -2.14 -21.71 -11.25
C ALA A 769 -3.42 -22.34 -11.83
N ALA A 770 -3.86 -21.87 -13.00
CA ALA A 770 -5.03 -22.41 -13.67
C ALA A 770 -4.82 -23.88 -14.11
N ILE A 771 -3.65 -24.20 -14.66
CA ILE A 771 -3.28 -25.56 -15.07
C ILE A 771 -3.20 -26.50 -13.86
N ASP A 772 -2.52 -26.09 -12.78
CA ASP A 772 -2.41 -26.87 -11.54
C ASP A 772 -3.80 -27.14 -10.94
N MET A 773 -4.65 -26.11 -10.90
CA MET A 773 -6.02 -26.25 -10.40
C MET A 773 -6.87 -27.15 -11.29
N ARG A 774 -6.75 -27.05 -12.62
CA ARG A 774 -7.45 -27.94 -13.57
C ARG A 774 -7.06 -29.40 -13.37
N ARG A 775 -5.77 -29.70 -13.22
CA ARG A 775 -5.29 -31.07 -13.00
C ARG A 775 -5.81 -31.64 -11.69
N LEU A 776 -5.82 -30.83 -10.62
CA LEU A 776 -6.41 -31.21 -9.34
C LEU A 776 -7.93 -31.41 -9.44
N ASN A 777 -8.63 -30.57 -10.19
CA ASN A 777 -10.07 -30.71 -10.45
C ASN A 777 -10.36 -31.97 -11.26
N SER A 778 -9.51 -32.32 -12.23
CA SER A 778 -9.63 -33.54 -13.05
C SER A 778 -9.47 -34.80 -12.20
N ASP A 779 -8.47 -34.85 -11.30
CA ASP A 779 -8.28 -35.96 -10.33
C ASP A 779 -9.56 -36.18 -9.50
N ARG A 780 -10.11 -35.08 -8.96
CA ARG A 780 -11.31 -35.10 -8.12
C ARG A 780 -12.58 -35.44 -8.89
N MET A 781 -12.72 -34.93 -10.12
CA MET A 781 -13.83 -35.25 -11.00
C MET A 781 -13.85 -36.75 -11.31
N ASN A 782 -12.71 -37.31 -11.71
CA ASN A 782 -12.58 -38.74 -12.00
C ASN A 782 -12.92 -39.59 -10.77
N MET A 783 -12.47 -39.17 -9.58
CA MET A 783 -12.81 -39.81 -8.31
C MET A 783 -14.33 -39.81 -8.04
N LEU A 784 -15.03 -38.70 -8.30
CA LEU A 784 -16.47 -38.57 -8.08
C LEU A 784 -17.29 -39.36 -9.11
N LEU A 785 -16.92 -39.26 -10.39
CA LEU A 785 -17.59 -39.99 -11.49
C LEU A 785 -17.46 -41.50 -11.32
N ALA A 786 -16.29 -42.00 -10.89
CA ALA A 786 -16.09 -43.41 -10.55
C ALA A 786 -17.02 -43.91 -9.42
N ARG A 787 -17.64 -42.99 -8.67
CA ARG A 787 -18.59 -43.27 -7.58
C ARG A 787 -20.03 -42.87 -7.94
N GLY A 788 -20.31 -42.54 -9.20
CA GLY A 788 -21.65 -42.20 -9.69
C GLY A 788 -22.14 -40.80 -9.28
N ILE A 789 -21.24 -39.92 -8.83
CA ILE A 789 -21.58 -38.56 -8.42
C ILE A 789 -21.22 -37.58 -9.56
N SER A 790 -22.23 -36.95 -10.15
CA SER A 790 -22.04 -35.94 -11.20
C SER A 790 -22.25 -34.54 -10.63
N PRO A 791 -21.24 -33.65 -10.68
CA PRO A 791 -21.37 -32.28 -10.20
C PRO A 791 -22.23 -31.43 -11.15
N VAL A 792 -23.24 -30.77 -10.60
CA VAL A 792 -24.07 -29.80 -11.34
C VAL A 792 -23.32 -28.45 -11.42
N GLY A 793 -23.31 -27.83 -12.60
CA GLY A 793 -22.68 -26.52 -12.81
C GLY A 793 -21.16 -26.56 -13.07
N PHE A 794 -20.59 -27.74 -13.30
CA PHE A 794 -19.20 -27.87 -13.73
C PHE A 794 -19.00 -27.28 -15.13
N ILE A 795 -17.99 -26.44 -15.28
CA ILE A 795 -17.66 -25.72 -16.51
C ILE A 795 -16.57 -26.50 -17.25
N LYS A 796 -16.78 -26.82 -18.53
CA LYS A 796 -15.74 -27.40 -19.38
C LYS A 796 -14.76 -26.32 -19.83
N THR A 797 -13.47 -26.63 -19.74
CA THR A 797 -12.37 -25.67 -19.96
C THR A 797 -11.33 -26.17 -20.98
N ASP A 798 -11.58 -27.31 -21.62
CA ASP A 798 -10.64 -27.93 -22.56
C ASP A 798 -10.37 -27.05 -23.79
N ASP A 799 -11.41 -26.45 -24.36
CA ASP A 799 -11.31 -25.59 -25.54
C ASP A 799 -10.45 -24.34 -25.24
N LEU A 800 -10.66 -23.72 -24.07
CA LEU A 800 -9.87 -22.57 -23.61
C LEU A 800 -8.38 -22.91 -23.49
N LEU A 801 -8.05 -24.10 -23.00
CA LEU A 801 -6.65 -24.52 -22.87
C LEU A 801 -5.99 -24.74 -24.22
N MET A 802 -6.73 -25.31 -25.19
CA MET A 802 -6.25 -25.47 -26.57
C MET A 802 -6.01 -24.11 -27.24
N GLU A 803 -6.93 -23.16 -27.07
CA GLU A 803 -6.78 -21.79 -27.58
C GLU A 803 -5.57 -21.08 -26.96
N ILE A 804 -5.37 -21.20 -25.64
CA ILE A 804 -4.19 -20.63 -24.97
C ILE A 804 -2.90 -21.23 -25.53
N ALA A 805 -2.84 -22.54 -25.72
CA ALA A 805 -1.67 -23.20 -26.28
C ALA A 805 -1.37 -22.70 -27.70
N GLN A 806 -2.40 -22.58 -28.55
CA GLN A 806 -2.24 -22.04 -29.90
C GLN A 806 -1.74 -20.60 -29.89
N PHE A 807 -2.34 -19.72 -29.09
CA PHE A 807 -1.91 -18.31 -29.03
C PHE A 807 -0.52 -18.15 -28.40
N ALA A 808 -0.13 -19.02 -27.47
CA ALA A 808 1.23 -19.04 -26.93
C ALA A 808 2.27 -19.40 -28.02
N GLU A 809 1.97 -20.38 -28.88
CA GLU A 809 2.80 -20.72 -30.04
C GLU A 809 2.90 -19.55 -31.04
N GLU A 810 1.78 -18.87 -31.28
CA GLU A 810 1.71 -17.66 -32.14
C GLU A 810 2.31 -16.41 -31.49
N ARG A 811 2.80 -16.49 -30.24
CA ARG A 811 3.32 -15.35 -29.44
C ARG A 811 2.33 -14.20 -29.30
N LYS A 812 1.06 -14.54 -29.15
CA LYS A 812 -0.08 -13.65 -28.93
C LYS A 812 -0.33 -13.48 -27.44
N TYR A 813 0.58 -12.75 -26.78
CA TYR A 813 0.63 -12.60 -25.33
C TYR A 813 -0.59 -11.92 -24.73
N SER A 814 -1.20 -10.94 -25.41
CA SER A 814 -2.44 -10.31 -24.92
C SER A 814 -3.59 -11.31 -24.82
N GLN A 815 -3.74 -12.18 -25.82
CA GLN A 815 -4.72 -13.27 -25.83
C GLN A 815 -4.41 -14.32 -24.77
N VAL A 816 -3.16 -14.75 -24.65
CA VAL A 816 -2.73 -15.72 -23.63
C VAL A 816 -3.06 -15.21 -22.24
N GLU A 817 -2.73 -13.96 -21.93
CA GLU A 817 -3.01 -13.35 -20.62
C GLU A 817 -4.52 -13.33 -20.34
N ALA A 818 -5.33 -12.82 -21.28
CA ALA A 818 -6.76 -12.68 -21.09
C ALA A 818 -7.47 -14.02 -20.90
N LEU A 819 -7.10 -15.03 -21.69
CA LEU A 819 -7.65 -16.38 -21.58
C LEU A 819 -7.15 -17.10 -20.33
N SER A 820 -5.90 -16.91 -19.92
CA SER A 820 -5.35 -17.49 -18.67
C SER A 820 -6.09 -17.00 -17.44
N ASN A 821 -6.37 -15.70 -17.41
CA ASN A 821 -7.16 -15.05 -16.37
C ASN A 821 -8.57 -15.64 -16.29
N ARG A 822 -9.24 -15.81 -17.43
CA ARG A 822 -10.56 -16.45 -17.52
C ARG A 822 -10.53 -17.92 -17.08
N LEU A 823 -9.52 -18.68 -17.52
CA LEU A 823 -9.34 -20.08 -17.16
C LEU A 823 -9.20 -20.25 -15.65
N LEU A 824 -8.41 -19.41 -14.97
CA LEU A 824 -8.24 -19.47 -13.52
C LEU A 824 -9.56 -19.26 -12.77
N VAL A 825 -10.39 -18.30 -13.19
CA VAL A 825 -11.71 -18.04 -12.60
C VAL A 825 -12.64 -19.26 -12.74
N PHE A 826 -12.67 -19.87 -13.91
CA PHE A 826 -13.49 -21.06 -14.17
C PHE A 826 -12.99 -22.28 -13.39
N GLU A 827 -11.68 -22.51 -13.36
CA GLU A 827 -11.10 -23.62 -12.59
C GLU A 827 -11.27 -23.44 -11.08
N ARG A 828 -11.21 -22.22 -10.57
CA ARG A 828 -11.53 -21.95 -9.16
C ARG A 828 -13.00 -22.20 -8.85
N THR A 829 -13.89 -21.85 -9.78
CA THR A 829 -15.32 -22.14 -9.65
C THR A 829 -15.56 -23.65 -9.63
N ASN A 830 -14.94 -24.39 -10.55
CA ASN A 830 -14.97 -25.86 -10.58
C ASN A 830 -14.41 -26.45 -9.27
N TYR A 831 -13.30 -25.91 -8.77
CA TYR A 831 -12.68 -26.34 -7.52
C TYR A 831 -13.65 -26.19 -6.34
N ALA A 832 -14.32 -25.05 -6.22
CA ALA A 832 -15.29 -24.79 -5.16
C ALA A 832 -16.51 -25.73 -5.25
N ILE A 833 -17.03 -25.98 -6.47
CA ILE A 833 -18.14 -26.92 -6.70
C ILE A 833 -17.74 -28.34 -6.27
N LEU A 834 -16.59 -28.83 -6.76
CA LEU A 834 -16.11 -30.18 -6.46
C LEU A 834 -15.80 -30.36 -4.97
N ARG A 835 -15.16 -29.37 -4.34
CA ARG A 835 -14.88 -29.42 -2.89
C ARG A 835 -16.14 -29.39 -2.05
N SER A 836 -17.08 -28.51 -2.35
CA SER A 836 -18.36 -28.47 -1.63
C SER A 836 -19.06 -29.81 -1.72
N LEU A 837 -19.11 -30.41 -2.91
CA LEU A 837 -19.75 -31.71 -3.12
C LEU A 837 -19.06 -32.85 -2.36
N ILE A 838 -17.72 -32.88 -2.35
CA ILE A 838 -16.96 -33.84 -1.55
C ILE A 838 -17.25 -33.65 -0.06
N GLU A 839 -17.21 -32.41 0.42
CA GLU A 839 -17.44 -32.06 1.83
C GLU A 839 -18.87 -32.42 2.26
N ASP A 840 -19.89 -32.07 1.47
CA ASP A 840 -21.30 -32.41 1.74
C ASP A 840 -21.49 -33.93 1.79
N THR A 841 -20.83 -34.67 0.88
CA THR A 841 -20.87 -36.14 0.87
C THR A 841 -20.18 -36.74 2.10
N VAL A 842 -19.09 -36.14 2.59
CA VAL A 842 -18.40 -36.59 3.81
C VAL A 842 -19.19 -36.20 5.07
N TYR A 843 -19.77 -35.00 5.13
CA TYR A 843 -20.57 -34.55 6.26
C TYR A 843 -21.87 -35.35 6.43
N ALA A 844 -22.43 -35.91 5.36
CA ALA A 844 -23.53 -36.86 5.46
C ALA A 844 -23.21 -38.05 6.37
N ILE A 845 -21.96 -38.55 6.34
CA ILE A 845 -21.50 -39.63 7.25
C ILE A 845 -21.58 -39.17 8.71
N THR A 846 -21.20 -37.91 8.97
CA THR A 846 -21.21 -37.34 10.32
C THR A 846 -22.65 -37.28 10.86
N PHE A 847 -23.60 -36.88 10.02
CA PHE A 847 -25.01 -36.87 10.35
C PHE A 847 -25.57 -38.27 10.63
N PHE A 848 -25.32 -39.24 9.74
CA PHE A 848 -25.74 -40.63 9.96
C PHE A 848 -25.07 -41.24 11.21
N GLY A 849 -23.78 -40.96 11.42
CA GLY A 849 -23.03 -41.38 12.59
C GLY A 849 -23.65 -40.88 13.90
N LEU A 850 -24.17 -39.65 13.93
CA LEU A 850 -24.82 -39.06 15.10
C LEU A 850 -26.22 -39.66 15.36
N ILE A 851 -27.03 -39.87 14.31
CA ILE A 851 -28.37 -40.51 14.43
C ILE A 851 -28.25 -41.99 14.81
N MET A 852 -27.17 -42.64 14.41
CA MET A 852 -26.91 -44.04 14.76
C MET A 852 -26.68 -44.25 16.27
N VAL A 853 -26.29 -43.20 17.02
CA VAL A 853 -26.09 -43.29 18.48
C VAL A 853 -27.38 -43.61 19.24
N PRO A 854 -28.46 -42.80 19.14
CA PRO A 854 -29.73 -43.15 19.78
C PRO A 854 -30.32 -44.43 19.18
N PHE A 855 -30.19 -44.68 17.88
CA PHE A 855 -30.64 -45.93 17.27
C PHE A 855 -29.99 -47.15 17.93
N ALA A 856 -28.67 -47.19 18.10
CA ALA A 856 -27.96 -48.32 18.70
C ALA A 856 -28.42 -48.62 20.13
N ILE A 857 -28.68 -47.56 20.92
CA ILE A 857 -29.20 -47.66 22.30
C ILE A 857 -30.65 -48.19 22.31
N ILE A 858 -31.49 -47.70 21.40
CA ILE A 858 -32.91 -48.09 21.31
C ILE A 858 -33.04 -49.51 20.75
N PHE A 859 -32.25 -49.86 19.74
CA PHE A 859 -32.22 -51.16 19.11
C PHE A 859 -31.75 -52.24 20.10
N GLU A 860 -30.72 -51.94 20.91
CA GLU A 860 -30.31 -52.81 22.01
C GLU A 860 -31.46 -53.07 22.99
N ARG A 861 -32.20 -52.01 23.37
CA ARG A 861 -33.37 -52.10 24.25
C ARG A 861 -34.54 -52.86 23.65
N LEU A 862 -34.74 -52.78 22.33
CA LEU A 862 -35.87 -53.43 21.63
C LEU A 862 -35.65 -54.95 21.48
N PHE A 863 -34.43 -55.39 21.17
CA PHE A 863 -34.15 -56.79 20.84
C PHE A 863 -33.47 -57.59 21.96
N PHE A 864 -32.53 -57.01 22.74
CA PHE A 864 -31.62 -57.77 23.60
C PHE A 864 -31.82 -57.57 25.11
N MET A 865 -32.15 -56.36 25.60
CA MET A 865 -32.34 -56.06 27.05
C MET A 865 -31.19 -56.54 27.95
N SER A 866 -29.96 -56.30 27.52
CA SER A 866 -28.76 -56.74 28.24
C SER A 866 -28.37 -55.76 29.37
N SER A 867 -27.60 -56.24 30.35
CA SER A 867 -27.13 -55.45 31.50
C SER A 867 -25.61 -55.60 31.70
N GLY A 868 -24.99 -54.64 32.40
CA GLY A 868 -23.55 -54.62 32.64
C GLY A 868 -22.71 -54.45 31.36
N VAL A 869 -21.53 -55.08 31.31
CA VAL A 869 -20.57 -54.97 30.20
C VAL A 869 -21.13 -55.51 28.89
N LYS A 870 -21.95 -56.57 28.95
CA LYS A 870 -22.60 -57.17 27.77
C LYS A 870 -23.46 -56.16 27.01
N ARG A 871 -24.06 -55.21 27.74
CA ARG A 871 -24.84 -54.11 27.16
C ARG A 871 -23.99 -53.15 26.36
N VAL A 872 -22.86 -52.74 26.93
CA VAL A 872 -21.93 -51.83 26.25
C VAL A 872 -21.44 -52.48 24.96
N MET A 873 -21.08 -53.77 25.01
CA MET A 873 -20.66 -54.53 23.83
C MET A 873 -21.76 -54.61 22.75
N LEU A 874 -23.01 -54.87 23.15
CA LEU A 874 -24.13 -54.95 22.20
C LEU A 874 -24.47 -53.59 21.57
N VAL A 875 -24.40 -52.48 22.32
CA VAL A 875 -24.60 -51.13 21.76
C VAL A 875 -23.47 -50.78 20.77
N ILE A 876 -22.22 -51.12 21.08
CA ILE A 876 -21.10 -50.92 20.16
C ILE A 876 -21.31 -51.73 18.88
N LEU A 877 -21.75 -52.98 19.00
CA LEU A 877 -21.95 -53.87 17.86
C LEU A 877 -23.13 -53.44 16.98
N THR A 878 -24.24 -52.98 17.58
CA THR A 878 -25.41 -52.44 16.85
C THR A 878 -25.12 -51.08 16.22
N TYR A 879 -24.12 -50.34 16.71
CA TYR A 879 -23.61 -49.13 16.08
C TYR A 879 -22.65 -49.45 14.92
N ALA A 880 -21.67 -50.32 15.15
CA ALA A 880 -20.61 -50.62 14.19
C ALA A 880 -21.11 -51.36 12.94
N LEU A 881 -22.09 -52.26 13.07
CA LEU A 881 -22.53 -53.11 11.97
C LEU A 881 -23.23 -52.31 10.85
N PRO A 882 -24.18 -51.39 11.12
CA PRO A 882 -24.74 -50.53 10.09
C PRO A 882 -23.74 -49.49 9.54
N LEU A 883 -22.80 -49.01 10.34
CA LEU A 883 -21.71 -48.17 9.82
C LEU A 883 -20.79 -48.93 8.86
N THR A 884 -20.51 -50.20 9.14
CA THR A 884 -19.74 -51.06 8.24
C THR A 884 -20.50 -51.30 6.94
N PHE A 885 -21.83 -51.42 7.00
CA PHE A 885 -22.65 -51.44 5.79
C PHE A 885 -22.54 -50.11 5.01
N LEU A 886 -22.69 -48.97 5.67
CA LEU A 886 -22.52 -47.66 5.03
C LEU A 886 -21.11 -47.46 4.45
N TRP A 887 -20.07 -48.07 5.01
CA TRP A 887 -18.73 -48.05 4.41
C TRP A 887 -18.75 -48.54 2.96
N PHE A 888 -19.38 -49.68 2.69
CA PHE A 888 -19.38 -50.27 1.35
C PHE A 888 -20.26 -49.52 0.34
N PHE A 889 -21.37 -48.92 0.80
CA PHE A 889 -22.39 -48.36 -0.08
C PHE A 889 -22.39 -46.82 -0.15
N HIS A 890 -22.00 -46.13 0.92
CA HIS A 890 -22.03 -44.68 0.98
C HIS A 890 -20.71 -44.09 0.46
N PRO A 891 -20.73 -43.29 -0.63
CA PRO A 891 -19.50 -42.82 -1.29
C PRO A 891 -18.62 -41.95 -0.39
N GLY A 892 -19.21 -41.26 0.59
CA GLY A 892 -18.47 -40.45 1.57
C GLY A 892 -17.35 -41.20 2.29
N PHE A 893 -17.50 -42.50 2.58
CA PHE A 893 -16.45 -43.28 3.25
C PHE A 893 -15.25 -43.53 2.33
N ALA A 894 -15.39 -43.44 1.02
CA ALA A 894 -14.25 -43.51 0.10
C ALA A 894 -13.61 -42.13 -0.15
N LEU A 895 -14.39 -41.05 0.00
CA LEU A 895 -13.96 -39.67 -0.24
C LEU A 895 -13.29 -39.02 0.98
N ALA A 896 -13.58 -39.51 2.19
CA ALA A 896 -12.97 -39.01 3.42
C ALA A 896 -11.46 -39.28 3.45
N SER A 897 -10.67 -38.30 3.92
CA SER A 897 -9.22 -38.41 4.03
C SER A 897 -8.77 -39.55 4.96
N SER A 898 -9.53 -39.80 6.03
CA SER A 898 -9.41 -40.99 6.87
C SER A 898 -10.79 -41.45 7.35
N PRO A 899 -11.39 -42.44 6.68
CA PRO A 899 -12.72 -42.95 7.05
C PRO A 899 -12.73 -43.58 8.44
N LEU A 900 -11.61 -44.18 8.84
CA LEU A 900 -11.41 -44.78 10.16
C LEU A 900 -11.46 -43.74 11.28
N MET A 901 -10.88 -42.56 11.08
CA MET A 901 -10.90 -41.51 12.11
C MET A 901 -12.31 -40.98 12.38
N VAL A 902 -13.15 -40.90 11.35
CA VAL A 902 -14.57 -40.54 11.50
C VAL A 902 -15.28 -41.59 12.37
N ILE A 903 -15.08 -42.88 12.06
CA ILE A 903 -15.66 -44.00 12.83
C ILE A 903 -15.18 -43.99 14.29
N ILE A 904 -13.87 -43.81 14.51
CA ILE A 904 -13.27 -43.75 15.84
C ILE A 904 -13.83 -42.56 16.64
N GLY A 905 -13.93 -41.38 16.02
CA GLY A 905 -14.50 -40.19 16.67
C GLY A 905 -15.92 -40.43 17.17
N PHE A 906 -16.77 -41.06 16.36
CA PHE A 906 -18.12 -41.40 16.80
C PHE A 906 -18.18 -42.52 17.83
N LEU A 907 -17.33 -43.54 17.71
CA LEU A 907 -17.20 -44.57 18.74
C LEU A 907 -16.79 -43.97 20.08
N VAL A 908 -15.84 -43.02 20.08
CA VAL A 908 -15.46 -42.26 21.28
C VAL A 908 -16.66 -41.49 21.83
N ILE A 909 -17.45 -40.81 21.00
CA ILE A 909 -18.68 -40.14 21.45
C ILE A 909 -19.65 -41.13 22.12
N VAL A 910 -19.89 -42.31 21.52
CA VAL A 910 -20.76 -43.35 22.08
C VAL A 910 -20.22 -43.86 23.43
N LEU A 911 -18.90 -44.03 23.56
CA LEU A 911 -18.24 -44.48 24.79
C LEU A 911 -18.25 -43.41 25.89
N VAL A 912 -18.10 -42.13 25.53
CA VAL A 912 -18.07 -40.99 26.44
C VAL A 912 -19.47 -40.56 26.88
N THR A 913 -20.50 -40.78 26.06
CA THR A 913 -21.88 -40.35 26.36
C THR A 913 -22.43 -40.92 27.68
N PRO A 914 -22.30 -42.23 27.99
CA PRO A 914 -22.67 -42.78 29.29
C PRO A 914 -21.92 -42.14 30.46
N LEU A 915 -20.62 -41.86 30.28
CA LEU A 915 -19.79 -41.22 31.30
C LEU A 915 -20.28 -39.80 31.58
N LEU A 916 -20.49 -38.99 30.53
CA LEU A 916 -21.07 -37.65 30.65
C LEU A 916 -22.46 -37.68 31.28
N ALA A 917 -23.30 -38.65 30.93
CA ALA A 917 -24.63 -38.80 31.52
C ALA A 917 -24.57 -39.13 33.02
N VAL A 918 -23.60 -39.95 33.46
CA VAL A 918 -23.37 -40.22 34.89
C VAL A 918 -22.88 -38.97 35.61
N ILE A 919 -21.91 -38.25 35.04
CA ILE A 919 -21.39 -37.00 35.60
C ILE A 919 -22.51 -35.95 35.70
N PHE A 920 -23.31 -35.79 34.64
CA PHE A 920 -24.43 -34.86 34.61
C PHE A 920 -25.50 -35.25 35.63
N ASN A 921 -25.82 -36.54 35.77
CA ASN A 921 -26.73 -37.00 36.83
C ASN A 921 -26.17 -36.72 38.22
N ALA A 922 -24.87 -36.95 38.45
CA ALA A 922 -24.22 -36.62 39.71
C ALA A 922 -24.26 -35.11 39.99
N LEU A 923 -24.03 -34.27 38.97
CA LEU A 923 -24.15 -32.82 39.04
C LEU A 923 -25.59 -32.39 39.37
N VAL A 924 -26.60 -32.94 38.68
CA VAL A 924 -28.02 -32.66 38.95
C VAL A 924 -28.40 -33.08 40.36
N VAL A 925 -27.92 -34.24 40.85
CA VAL A 925 -28.13 -34.68 42.22
C VAL A 925 -27.43 -33.77 43.22
N ALA A 926 -26.22 -33.29 42.92
CA ALA A 926 -25.49 -32.34 43.75
C ALA A 926 -26.21 -30.98 43.81
N ILE A 927 -26.66 -30.44 42.66
CA ILE A 927 -27.47 -29.22 42.57
C ILE A 927 -28.77 -29.39 43.35
N LYS A 928 -29.45 -30.54 43.24
CA LYS A 928 -30.65 -30.84 44.03
C LYS A 928 -30.36 -30.84 45.54
N ARG A 929 -29.24 -31.41 45.98
CA ARG A 929 -28.82 -31.39 47.39
C ARG A 929 -28.49 -29.97 47.88
N ILE A 930 -27.83 -29.16 47.04
CA ILE A 930 -27.51 -27.75 47.35
C ILE A 930 -28.80 -26.91 47.41
N ARG A 931 -29.69 -27.05 46.42
CA ARG A 931 -31.01 -26.39 46.38
C ARG A 931 -31.87 -26.77 47.59
N ALA A 932 -31.90 -28.05 47.96
CA ALA A 932 -32.60 -28.53 49.15
C ALA A 932 -32.04 -27.94 50.45
N LYS A 933 -30.71 -27.70 50.52
CA LYS A 933 -30.07 -27.02 51.67
C LYS A 933 -30.34 -25.50 51.73
N MET A 934 -30.50 -24.83 50.59
CA MET A 934 -30.67 -23.36 50.56
C MET A 934 -32.12 -22.88 50.65
N VAL A 935 -33.10 -23.64 50.14
CA VAL A 935 -34.49 -23.14 49.96
C VAL A 935 -35.53 -23.95 50.76
N GLY A 936 -35.14 -25.05 51.41
CA GLY A 936 -36.06 -25.93 52.14
C GLY A 936 -36.88 -26.85 51.23
N ILE A 937 -37.31 -28.00 51.77
CA ILE A 937 -37.95 -29.08 51.01
C ILE A 937 -39.43 -28.76 50.79
N HIS A 938 -39.74 -28.03 49.73
CA HIS A 938 -41.09 -28.01 49.16
C HIS A 938 -41.03 -28.18 47.64
N TRP A 939 -41.85 -29.14 47.16
CA TRP A 939 -42.00 -29.64 45.78
C TRP A 939 -40.87 -30.52 45.23
N ILE A 940 -41.14 -31.84 45.22
CA ILE A 940 -40.48 -32.79 44.32
C ILE A 940 -41.05 -32.52 42.92
N GLU A 941 -40.41 -31.65 42.14
CA GLU A 941 -40.57 -31.73 40.69
C GLU A 941 -39.99 -33.07 40.24
N MET A 942 -40.86 -34.00 39.83
CA MET A 942 -40.42 -35.17 39.09
C MET A 942 -39.58 -34.66 37.92
N PRO A 943 -38.30 -35.08 37.78
CA PRO A 943 -37.49 -34.66 36.65
C PRO A 943 -38.22 -35.12 35.38
N LYS A 944 -38.82 -34.18 34.65
CA LYS A 944 -39.61 -34.43 33.43
C LYS A 944 -38.83 -35.31 32.45
N PHE A 945 -37.51 -35.17 32.44
CA PHE A 945 -36.58 -36.01 31.68
C PHE A 945 -36.53 -37.48 32.13
N SER A 946 -36.50 -37.78 33.44
CA SER A 946 -36.49 -39.17 33.92
C SER A 946 -37.84 -39.87 33.73
N VAL A 947 -38.95 -39.13 33.84
CA VAL A 947 -40.30 -39.64 33.53
C VAL A 947 -40.43 -39.92 32.04
N ALA A 948 -39.90 -39.05 31.17
CA ALA A 948 -39.83 -39.29 29.74
C ALA A 948 -38.97 -40.52 29.40
N LEU A 949 -37.82 -40.71 30.05
CA LEU A 949 -36.96 -41.89 29.90
C LEU A 949 -37.64 -43.20 30.35
N LEU A 950 -38.39 -43.15 31.44
CA LEU A 950 -39.21 -44.27 31.91
C LEU A 950 -40.33 -44.58 30.92
N GLY A 951 -41.05 -43.56 30.44
CA GLY A 951 -42.07 -43.68 29.39
C GLY A 951 -41.53 -44.23 28.08
N PHE A 952 -40.30 -43.86 27.73
CA PHE A 952 -39.59 -44.38 26.56
C PHE A 952 -39.23 -45.86 26.76
N SER A 953 -38.68 -46.22 27.92
CA SER A 953 -38.33 -47.61 28.25
C SER A 953 -39.56 -48.52 28.35
N THR A 954 -40.69 -48.03 28.87
CA THR A 954 -41.95 -48.79 28.90
C THR A 954 -42.58 -48.89 27.52
N GLY A 955 -42.50 -47.85 26.69
CA GLY A 955 -42.91 -47.88 25.27
C GLY A 955 -42.19 -48.97 24.48
N VAL A 956 -40.86 -49.07 24.61
CA VAL A 956 -40.05 -50.12 23.98
C VAL A 956 -40.45 -51.52 24.47
N ALA A 957 -40.74 -51.67 25.77
CA ALA A 957 -41.22 -52.93 26.33
C ALA A 957 -42.60 -53.35 25.77
N HIS A 958 -43.51 -52.41 25.54
CA HIS A 958 -44.81 -52.67 24.92
C HIS A 958 -44.70 -53.07 23.44
N MET A 959 -43.81 -52.43 22.67
CA MET A 959 -43.53 -52.81 21.27
C MET A 959 -43.06 -54.27 21.17
N ARG A 960 -42.21 -54.72 22.09
CA ARG A 960 -41.74 -56.12 22.11
C ARG A 960 -42.84 -57.13 22.45
N LYS A 961 -43.85 -56.74 23.23
CA LYS A 961 -44.99 -57.60 23.60
C LYS A 961 -45.93 -57.84 22.41
N ARG A 962 -46.01 -56.90 21.45
CA ARG A 962 -46.87 -56.96 20.25
C ARG A 962 -46.04 -57.12 18.97
N ARG A 963 -45.25 -58.18 18.88
CA ARG A 963 -44.23 -58.41 17.83
C ARG A 963 -44.75 -58.26 16.40
N LEU A 964 -45.93 -58.81 16.08
CA LEU A 964 -46.51 -58.72 14.74
C LEU A 964 -46.89 -57.27 14.38
N LEU A 965 -47.58 -56.58 15.29
CA LEU A 965 -47.98 -55.18 15.10
C LEU A 965 -46.75 -54.28 14.97
N THR A 966 -45.77 -54.42 15.85
CA THR A 966 -44.52 -53.66 15.79
C THR A 966 -43.73 -53.92 14.52
N GLY A 967 -43.68 -55.17 14.04
CA GLY A 967 -43.05 -55.50 12.76
C GLY A 967 -43.74 -54.82 11.58
N LEU A 968 -45.07 -54.90 11.50
CA LEU A 968 -45.86 -54.24 10.45
C LEU A 968 -45.73 -52.71 10.51
N THR A 969 -45.77 -52.11 11.69
CA THR A 969 -45.61 -50.65 11.86
C THR A 969 -44.20 -50.21 11.48
N LEU A 970 -43.15 -50.94 11.86
CA LEU A 970 -41.77 -50.60 11.47
C LEU A 970 -41.57 -50.74 9.97
N ILE A 971 -42.12 -51.77 9.32
CA ILE A 971 -42.07 -51.92 7.86
C ILE A 971 -42.79 -50.76 7.18
N ALA A 972 -44.01 -50.44 7.62
CA ALA A 972 -44.79 -49.34 7.06
C ALA A 972 -44.06 -48.00 7.22
N VAL A 973 -43.56 -47.69 8.42
CA VAL A 973 -42.78 -46.47 8.67
C VAL A 973 -41.51 -46.48 7.82
N THR A 974 -40.79 -47.59 7.73
CA THR A 974 -39.57 -47.67 6.91
C THR A 974 -39.86 -47.43 5.43
N LEU A 975 -40.91 -48.03 4.88
CA LEU A 975 -41.33 -47.84 3.49
C LEU A 975 -41.79 -46.40 3.23
N VAL A 976 -42.56 -45.81 4.14
CA VAL A 976 -42.99 -44.41 4.04
C VAL A 976 -41.79 -43.48 4.14
N THR A 977 -40.87 -43.72 5.07
CA THR A 977 -39.66 -42.89 5.25
C THR A 977 -38.71 -43.03 4.06
N LEU A 978 -38.56 -44.24 3.52
CA LEU A 978 -37.77 -44.50 2.31
C LEU A 978 -38.38 -43.83 1.08
N SER A 979 -39.71 -43.87 0.95
CA SER A 979 -40.45 -43.16 -0.11
C SER A 979 -40.29 -41.65 0.03
N ILE A 980 -40.50 -41.09 1.23
CA ILE A 980 -40.29 -39.65 1.52
C ILE A 980 -38.85 -39.23 1.28
N SER A 981 -37.87 -40.02 1.71
CA SER A 981 -36.46 -39.72 1.51
C SER A 981 -36.08 -39.76 0.03
N ALA A 982 -36.70 -40.66 -0.75
CA ALA A 982 -36.57 -40.68 -2.21
C ALA A 982 -37.26 -39.47 -2.88
N PHE A 983 -38.23 -38.81 -2.23
CA PHE A 983 -38.89 -37.58 -2.71
C PHE A 983 -38.09 -36.29 -2.40
N THR A 984 -37.19 -36.28 -1.41
CA THR A 984 -36.59 -35.05 -0.85
C THR A 984 -35.20 -34.69 -1.38
N SER A 985 -35.00 -34.67 -2.70
CA SER A 985 -33.81 -34.00 -3.28
C SER A 985 -34.17 -32.57 -3.67
N ILE A 986 -33.98 -31.65 -2.73
CA ILE A 986 -34.17 -30.21 -2.93
C ILE A 986 -32.82 -29.61 -3.28
N GLY A 987 -32.71 -29.04 -4.49
CA GLY A 987 -31.55 -28.28 -4.92
C GLY A 987 -31.92 -26.81 -5.15
N THR A 988 -30.98 -25.89 -4.93
CA THR A 988 -31.16 -24.49 -5.33
C THR A 988 -30.31 -24.21 -6.56
N ILE A 989 -30.93 -23.82 -7.68
CA ILE A 989 -30.22 -23.36 -8.88
C ILE A 989 -30.19 -21.84 -8.85
N LYS A 990 -29.00 -21.25 -9.03
CA LYS A 990 -28.86 -19.81 -9.25
C LYS A 990 -28.97 -19.53 -10.74
N VAL A 991 -29.94 -18.72 -11.14
CA VAL A 991 -30.13 -18.25 -12.51
C VAL A 991 -29.84 -16.76 -12.56
N ILE A 992 -29.07 -16.35 -13.57
CA ILE A 992 -28.82 -14.93 -13.84
C ILE A 992 -30.04 -14.38 -14.56
N LYS A 993 -30.65 -13.32 -14.03
CA LYS A 993 -31.83 -12.68 -14.62
C LYS A 993 -31.59 -11.19 -14.84
N GLU A 994 -32.10 -10.72 -15.95
CA GLU A 994 -32.07 -9.30 -16.33
C GLU A 994 -33.32 -8.62 -15.79
N ARG A 995 -33.13 -7.46 -15.17
CA ARG A 995 -34.24 -6.59 -14.75
C ARG A 995 -34.19 -5.32 -15.57
N ASP A 996 -35.28 -5.06 -16.29
CA ASP A 996 -35.52 -3.77 -16.93
C ASP A 996 -35.64 -2.69 -15.85
N THR A 997 -34.99 -1.56 -16.07
CA THR A 997 -35.06 -0.39 -15.20
C THR A 997 -35.87 0.71 -15.91
N THR A 998 -36.31 1.72 -15.17
CA THR A 998 -37.05 2.86 -15.77
C THR A 998 -36.12 3.91 -16.38
N ILE A 999 -34.81 3.65 -16.45
CA ILE A 999 -33.78 4.61 -16.87
C ILE A 999 -33.60 4.53 -18.40
N PRO A 1000 -33.57 5.68 -19.12
CA PRO A 1000 -33.27 5.71 -20.54
C PRO A 1000 -31.78 5.43 -20.80
N ALA A 1001 -31.47 4.60 -21.81
CA ALA A 1001 -30.09 4.32 -22.21
C ALA A 1001 -29.58 5.34 -23.24
N ILE A 1002 -28.39 5.91 -22.99
CA ILE A 1002 -27.72 6.88 -23.88
C ILE A 1002 -26.81 6.23 -24.94
N TYR A 1003 -26.49 4.94 -24.80
CA TYR A 1003 -25.79 4.13 -25.80
C TYR A 1003 -26.16 2.66 -25.68
N ASP A 1004 -26.03 1.93 -26.80
CA ASP A 1004 -26.16 0.47 -26.82
C ASP A 1004 -24.81 -0.18 -26.43
N GLY A 1005 -24.76 -0.77 -25.24
CA GLY A 1005 -23.50 -1.22 -24.66
C GLY A 1005 -23.59 -1.63 -23.20
N ILE A 1006 -22.45 -1.60 -22.53
CA ILE A 1006 -22.27 -2.09 -21.18
C ILE A 1006 -21.50 -1.03 -20.38
N LEU A 1007 -22.00 -0.71 -19.18
CA LEU A 1007 -21.25 0.03 -18.18
C LEU A 1007 -20.81 -0.93 -17.07
N PHE A 1008 -19.52 -0.86 -16.77
CA PHE A 1008 -18.87 -1.69 -15.77
C PHE A 1008 -18.18 -0.81 -14.72
N HIS A 1009 -18.56 -0.96 -13.45
CA HIS A 1009 -17.88 -0.34 -12.31
C HIS A 1009 -18.12 -1.15 -11.03
N GLN A 1010 -17.26 -1.00 -10.03
CA GLN A 1010 -17.42 -1.71 -8.75
C GLN A 1010 -18.56 -1.09 -7.90
N TRP A 1011 -19.28 -1.93 -7.16
CA TRP A 1011 -20.33 -1.49 -6.24
C TRP A 1011 -19.75 -1.19 -4.85
N GLN A 1012 -19.61 0.10 -4.55
CA GLN A 1012 -19.71 0.76 -3.23
C GLN A 1012 -19.01 2.12 -3.31
N PHE A 1013 -19.62 3.07 -4.03
CA PHE A 1013 -19.31 4.49 -3.80
C PHE A 1013 -19.82 5.00 -2.44
N SER A 1014 -20.05 4.11 -1.48
CA SER A 1014 -20.48 4.45 -0.12
C SER A 1014 -19.27 4.80 0.74
N PHE A 1015 -19.48 5.67 1.73
CA PHE A 1015 -18.48 6.17 2.69
C PHE A 1015 -17.34 5.18 3.04
N GLY A 1016 -17.63 3.91 3.32
CA GLY A 1016 -16.61 2.90 3.69
C GLY A 1016 -15.69 2.37 2.57
N GLY A 1017 -16.00 2.57 1.29
CA GLY A 1017 -15.14 2.17 0.17
C GLY A 1017 -13.98 3.15 -0.09
N PHE A 1018 -14.10 4.38 0.39
CA PHE A 1018 -13.09 5.43 0.31
C PHE A 1018 -12.55 5.85 1.69
N THR A 1019 -13.29 5.59 2.79
CA THR A 1019 -12.84 5.90 4.16
C THR A 1019 -12.31 4.66 4.88
N ASP A 1020 -11.02 4.70 5.19
CA ASP A 1020 -10.31 3.71 6.01
C ASP A 1020 -10.50 4.04 7.50
N PHE A 1021 -11.72 3.86 8.04
CA PHE A 1021 -11.92 3.99 9.49
C PHE A 1021 -11.47 2.72 10.22
N GLY A 1022 -10.16 2.63 10.42
CA GLY A 1022 -9.56 2.05 11.62
C GLY A 1022 -8.93 0.69 11.43
N GLY A 1023 -7.59 0.66 11.34
CA GLY A 1023 -6.69 -0.26 12.05
C GLY A 1023 -6.85 -1.78 11.86
N LEU A 1024 -7.83 -2.23 11.07
CA LEU A 1024 -8.21 -3.63 10.88
C LEU A 1024 -8.62 -3.86 9.41
N GLY A 1025 -7.73 -3.50 8.48
CA GLY A 1025 -7.79 -3.92 7.07
C GLY A 1025 -8.37 -2.86 6.15
N GLY A 1026 -7.48 -2.11 5.51
CA GLY A 1026 -7.82 -1.02 4.60
C GLY A 1026 -8.64 -1.51 3.41
N GLN A 1027 -9.82 -0.93 3.23
CA GLN A 1027 -10.53 -1.09 1.97
C GLN A 1027 -9.80 -0.25 0.92
N SER A 1028 -9.33 -0.88 -0.15
CA SER A 1028 -8.88 -0.15 -1.33
C SER A 1028 -10.08 0.54 -1.98
N PRO A 1029 -9.94 1.76 -2.53
CA PRO A 1029 -10.98 2.40 -3.33
C PRO A 1029 -11.58 1.39 -4.32
N PRO A 1030 -12.92 1.36 -4.48
CA PRO A 1030 -13.55 0.50 -5.49
C PRO A 1030 -13.02 0.90 -6.86
N GLN A 1031 -12.17 0.06 -7.44
CA GLN A 1031 -11.39 0.40 -8.62
C GLN A 1031 -11.25 -0.79 -9.57
N VAL A 1032 -11.24 -0.47 -10.85
CA VAL A 1032 -11.07 -1.41 -11.96
C VAL A 1032 -9.58 -1.49 -12.29
N GLY A 1033 -8.95 -2.65 -12.15
CA GLY A 1033 -7.51 -2.78 -12.46
C GLY A 1033 -7.23 -2.64 -13.97
N LYS A 1034 -6.13 -1.99 -14.38
CA LYS A 1034 -5.71 -1.89 -15.81
C LYS A 1034 -5.70 -3.25 -16.53
N ARG A 1035 -5.42 -4.35 -15.82
CA ARG A 1035 -5.44 -5.72 -16.36
C ARG A 1035 -6.78 -6.10 -16.99
N ILE A 1036 -7.92 -5.82 -16.34
CA ILE A 1036 -9.23 -6.20 -16.90
C ILE A 1036 -9.59 -5.36 -18.13
N ILE A 1037 -9.09 -4.13 -18.22
CA ILE A 1037 -9.26 -3.27 -19.41
C ILE A 1037 -8.52 -3.89 -20.59
N ASN A 1038 -7.31 -4.41 -20.36
CA ASN A 1038 -6.55 -5.13 -21.38
C ASN A 1038 -7.29 -6.40 -21.84
N GLU A 1039 -7.93 -7.13 -20.91
CA GLU A 1039 -8.79 -8.28 -21.26
C GLU A 1039 -9.97 -7.85 -22.15
N PHE A 1040 -10.69 -6.80 -21.76
CA PHE A 1040 -11.83 -6.30 -22.55
C PHE A 1040 -11.39 -5.81 -23.93
N ARG A 1041 -10.26 -5.11 -24.03
CA ARG A 1041 -9.69 -4.70 -25.33
C ARG A 1041 -9.34 -5.90 -26.20
N THR A 1042 -8.80 -6.95 -25.61
CA THR A 1042 -8.43 -8.18 -26.32
C THR A 1042 -9.66 -8.91 -26.87
N PHE A 1043 -10.71 -9.07 -26.06
CA PHE A 1043 -11.91 -9.82 -26.46
C PHE A 1043 -12.86 -9.00 -27.34
N TYR A 1044 -13.08 -7.72 -27.02
CA TYR A 1044 -14.18 -6.94 -27.59
C TYR A 1044 -13.71 -5.72 -28.39
N GLY A 1045 -12.42 -5.37 -28.38
CA GLY A 1045 -11.92 -4.13 -29.01
C GLY A 1045 -12.14 -4.03 -30.53
N LYS A 1046 -12.43 -5.15 -31.22
CA LYS A 1046 -12.80 -5.14 -32.66
C LYS A 1046 -14.28 -4.81 -32.92
N MET A 1047 -15.15 -5.06 -31.94
CA MET A 1047 -16.61 -4.88 -32.06
C MET A 1047 -17.15 -3.74 -31.20
N ALA A 1048 -16.33 -3.23 -30.28
CA ALA A 1048 -16.71 -2.25 -29.27
C ALA A 1048 -15.65 -1.17 -29.07
N VAL A 1049 -16.13 0.02 -28.75
CA VAL A 1049 -15.30 1.11 -28.22
C VAL A 1049 -15.26 0.99 -26.70
N ILE A 1050 -14.06 0.97 -26.12
CA ILE A 1050 -13.83 0.82 -24.67
C ILE A 1050 -13.23 2.11 -24.13
N ALA A 1051 -14.01 2.81 -23.32
CA ALA A 1051 -13.66 4.09 -22.73
C ALA A 1051 -13.49 3.95 -21.20
N PRO A 1052 -12.25 3.79 -20.69
CA PRO A 1052 -11.99 3.83 -19.26
C PRO A 1052 -12.05 5.26 -18.73
N ARG A 1053 -12.55 5.39 -17.50
CA ARG A 1053 -12.63 6.66 -16.78
C ARG A 1053 -11.97 6.53 -15.42
N ALA A 1054 -11.22 7.56 -15.05
CA ALA A 1054 -10.49 7.59 -13.81
C ALA A 1054 -10.80 8.86 -13.02
N TRP A 1055 -10.77 8.76 -11.70
CA TRP A 1055 -10.97 9.89 -10.80
C TRP A 1055 -9.72 10.09 -9.94
N GLY A 1056 -9.41 11.35 -9.65
CA GLY A 1056 -8.45 11.75 -8.63
C GLY A 1056 -9.05 12.86 -7.79
N TYR A 1057 -8.88 12.81 -6.48
CA TYR A 1057 -9.28 13.90 -5.60
C TYR A 1057 -8.09 14.76 -5.22
N ILE A 1058 -8.37 16.05 -5.13
CA ILE A 1058 -7.38 17.11 -4.94
C ILE A 1058 -7.62 17.84 -3.60
N GLY A 1059 -8.66 17.47 -2.85
CA GLY A 1059 -8.92 18.03 -1.51
C GLY A 1059 -10.02 17.33 -0.72
N TYR A 1060 -10.20 17.75 0.54
CA TYR A 1060 -11.21 17.20 1.47
C TYR A 1060 -11.99 18.33 2.17
N ARG A 1061 -13.31 18.15 2.33
CA ARG A 1061 -14.25 19.05 3.06
C ARG A 1061 -14.06 20.55 2.77
N GLU A 1062 -14.31 20.96 1.53
CA GLU A 1062 -14.38 22.36 1.03
C GLU A 1062 -13.04 23.04 0.68
N ARG A 1063 -11.91 22.32 0.79
CA ARG A 1063 -10.58 22.90 0.52
C ARG A 1063 -9.93 22.22 -0.69
N GLY A 1064 -10.05 22.84 -1.86
CA GLY A 1064 -9.46 22.38 -3.13
C GLY A 1064 -8.29 23.25 -3.58
N LEU A 1065 -7.80 23.02 -4.80
CA LEU A 1065 -6.72 23.80 -5.41
C LEU A 1065 -7.22 24.87 -6.36
N TYR A 1066 -6.53 25.99 -6.38
CA TYR A 1066 -6.82 27.05 -7.33
C TYR A 1066 -6.10 26.82 -8.66
N VAL A 1067 -6.74 27.26 -9.74
CA VAL A 1067 -6.19 27.29 -11.08
C VAL A 1067 -5.83 28.73 -11.43
N PHE A 1068 -4.68 28.94 -12.05
CA PHE A 1068 -4.15 30.23 -12.45
C PHE A 1068 -3.89 30.27 -13.96
N ASN A 1069 -3.96 31.45 -14.58
CA ASN A 1069 -3.45 31.65 -15.95
C ASN A 1069 -1.94 32.00 -15.93
N GLU A 1070 -1.33 32.18 -17.11
CA GLU A 1070 0.10 32.57 -17.20
C GLU A 1070 0.40 33.95 -16.59
N GLU A 1071 -0.60 34.83 -16.51
CA GLU A 1071 -0.48 36.17 -15.91
C GLU A 1071 -0.62 36.15 -14.37
N GLY A 1072 -0.94 34.98 -13.78
CA GLY A 1072 -1.14 34.80 -12.35
C GLY A 1072 -2.55 35.16 -11.84
N GLU A 1073 -3.52 35.45 -12.73
CA GLU A 1073 -4.92 35.60 -12.33
C GLU A 1073 -5.46 34.26 -11.80
N ARG A 1074 -6.13 34.27 -10.64
CA ARG A 1074 -6.61 33.07 -9.94
C ARG A 1074 -8.10 32.84 -10.11
N TYR A 1075 -8.51 31.64 -10.50
CA TYR A 1075 -9.92 31.28 -10.55
C TYR A 1075 -10.56 31.30 -9.16
N LYS A 1076 -11.75 31.89 -9.05
CA LYS A 1076 -12.42 32.12 -7.75
C LYS A 1076 -12.84 30.85 -7.01
N ILE A 1077 -13.13 29.76 -7.73
CA ILE A 1077 -13.61 28.50 -7.14
C ILE A 1077 -12.46 27.49 -7.18
N PRO A 1078 -12.10 26.86 -6.05
CA PRO A 1078 -11.07 25.83 -6.04
C PRO A 1078 -11.59 24.54 -6.69
N ILE A 1079 -10.73 23.85 -7.45
CA ILE A 1079 -11.01 22.51 -7.93
C ILE A 1079 -10.78 21.48 -6.82
N ILE A 1080 -11.70 20.55 -6.64
CA ILE A 1080 -11.64 19.51 -5.60
C ILE A 1080 -11.48 18.10 -6.17
N GLY A 1081 -11.64 17.94 -7.49
CA GLY A 1081 -11.45 16.68 -8.19
C GLY A 1081 -10.84 16.87 -9.59
N VAL A 1082 -10.30 15.78 -10.12
CA VAL A 1082 -9.83 15.67 -11.50
C VAL A 1082 -10.48 14.47 -12.14
N LEU A 1083 -11.05 14.71 -13.31
CA LEU A 1083 -11.69 13.69 -14.12
C LEU A 1083 -10.73 13.27 -15.24
N GLY A 1084 -10.21 12.05 -15.13
CA GLY A 1084 -9.42 11.40 -16.16
C GLY A 1084 -10.32 10.73 -17.20
N MET A 1085 -10.32 11.21 -18.43
CA MET A 1085 -11.10 10.59 -19.52
C MET A 1085 -10.21 10.07 -20.64
N SER A 1086 -10.73 9.08 -21.37
CA SER A 1086 -10.05 8.53 -22.55
C SER A 1086 -10.38 9.32 -23.82
N SER A 1087 -9.50 9.25 -24.82
CA SER A 1087 -9.76 9.80 -26.15
C SER A 1087 -11.00 9.17 -26.81
N GLU A 1088 -11.28 7.92 -26.47
CA GLU A 1088 -12.37 7.10 -27.00
C GLU A 1088 -13.75 7.53 -26.46
N GLU A 1089 -13.82 8.28 -25.37
CA GLU A 1089 -15.06 8.70 -24.70
C GLU A 1089 -16.04 9.42 -25.64
N ILE A 1090 -15.50 10.20 -26.58
CA ILE A 1090 -16.25 10.96 -27.59
C ILE A 1090 -17.18 10.06 -28.44
N ASN A 1091 -16.84 8.79 -28.57
CA ASN A 1091 -17.62 7.83 -29.34
C ASN A 1091 -18.67 7.11 -28.48
N VAL A 1092 -18.59 7.21 -27.16
CA VAL A 1092 -19.46 6.52 -26.20
C VAL A 1092 -20.56 7.44 -25.69
N THR A 1093 -20.19 8.59 -25.12
CA THR A 1093 -21.10 9.58 -24.53
C THR A 1093 -21.11 10.87 -25.35
N PRO A 1094 -22.15 11.72 -25.23
CA PRO A 1094 -22.26 12.96 -26.01
C PRO A 1094 -21.37 14.09 -25.47
N VAL A 1095 -20.19 13.79 -24.91
CA VAL A 1095 -19.26 14.79 -24.37
C VAL A 1095 -18.81 15.80 -25.42
N ASN A 1096 -18.77 15.41 -26.71
CA ASN A 1096 -18.47 16.33 -27.81
C ASN A 1096 -19.49 17.46 -27.95
N GLU A 1097 -20.77 17.18 -27.65
CA GLU A 1097 -21.87 18.15 -27.78
C GLU A 1097 -21.81 19.25 -26.69
N THR A 1098 -20.98 19.03 -25.68
CA THR A 1098 -20.71 20.00 -24.60
C THR A 1098 -19.53 20.90 -24.91
N LEU A 1099 -18.65 20.56 -25.87
CA LEU A 1099 -17.52 21.40 -26.26
C LEU A 1099 -18.04 22.66 -26.97
N ILE A 1100 -17.75 23.81 -26.38
CA ILE A 1100 -18.09 25.12 -26.95
C ILE A 1100 -16.94 25.62 -27.83
N ASP A 1101 -15.69 25.32 -27.45
CA ASP A 1101 -14.47 25.73 -28.15
C ASP A 1101 -13.36 24.67 -27.99
N GLY A 1102 -12.48 24.54 -28.98
CA GLY A 1102 -11.37 23.58 -28.99
C GLY A 1102 -11.72 22.16 -29.43
N SER A 1103 -10.99 21.16 -28.92
CA SER A 1103 -11.11 19.75 -29.31
C SER A 1103 -11.02 18.78 -28.12
N TRP A 1104 -11.51 17.55 -28.32
CA TRP A 1104 -11.31 16.44 -27.37
C TRP A 1104 -9.89 15.86 -27.44
N PHE A 1105 -9.54 15.02 -26.47
CA PHE A 1105 -8.22 14.39 -26.36
C PHE A 1105 -7.87 13.47 -27.54
N THR A 1106 -6.58 13.46 -27.91
CA THR A 1106 -5.95 12.44 -28.75
C THR A 1106 -5.23 11.38 -27.90
N LYS A 1107 -4.73 10.30 -28.53
CA LYS A 1107 -4.01 9.22 -27.82
C LYS A 1107 -2.62 9.63 -27.30
N ASP A 1108 -2.03 10.64 -27.93
CA ASP A 1108 -0.67 11.12 -27.67
C ASP A 1108 -0.67 12.38 -26.78
N ASP A 1109 -1.87 12.86 -26.40
CA ASP A 1109 -2.02 14.03 -25.55
C ASP A 1109 -1.55 13.74 -24.12
N GLU A 1110 -0.57 14.51 -23.67
CA GLU A 1110 -0.02 14.50 -22.31
C GLU A 1110 0.05 15.94 -21.79
N LEU A 1111 -0.15 16.15 -20.49
CA LEU A 1111 -0.15 17.51 -19.87
C LEU A 1111 -1.09 18.52 -20.56
N VAL A 1112 -2.24 18.05 -21.05
CA VAL A 1112 -3.33 18.89 -21.56
C VAL A 1112 -4.54 18.86 -20.64
N ALA A 1113 -5.39 19.88 -20.71
CA ALA A 1113 -6.63 19.96 -19.96
C ALA A 1113 -7.80 20.51 -20.78
N ILE A 1114 -9.00 20.08 -20.39
CA ILE A 1114 -10.28 20.66 -20.78
C ILE A 1114 -10.90 21.27 -19.51
N ILE A 1115 -11.41 22.49 -19.64
CA ILE A 1115 -11.95 23.29 -18.52
C ILE A 1115 -13.40 23.71 -18.78
N GLY A 1116 -14.11 24.06 -17.72
CA GLY A 1116 -15.45 24.62 -17.80
C GLY A 1116 -15.46 26.08 -18.30
N LYS A 1117 -16.54 26.47 -18.98
CA LYS A 1117 -16.74 27.83 -19.51
C LYS A 1117 -16.54 28.92 -18.46
N ASN A 1118 -17.03 28.71 -17.22
CA ASN A 1118 -16.91 29.73 -16.17
C ASN A 1118 -15.45 29.97 -15.78
N MET A 1119 -14.63 28.91 -15.81
CA MET A 1119 -13.19 29.01 -15.56
C MET A 1119 -12.48 29.73 -16.71
N ALA A 1120 -12.80 29.36 -17.96
CA ALA A 1120 -12.22 29.99 -19.15
C ALA A 1120 -12.53 31.50 -19.23
N ASP A 1121 -13.81 31.87 -19.04
CA ASP A 1121 -14.26 33.27 -19.09
C ASP A 1121 -13.64 34.12 -17.96
N TYR A 1122 -13.51 33.55 -16.75
CA TYR A 1122 -12.94 34.25 -15.61
C TYR A 1122 -11.42 34.48 -15.76
N LEU A 1123 -10.69 33.43 -16.18
CA LEU A 1123 -9.23 33.49 -16.38
C LEU A 1123 -8.82 34.12 -17.71
N LYS A 1124 -9.80 34.42 -18.58
CA LYS A 1124 -9.62 34.91 -19.96
C LYS A 1124 -8.74 34.02 -20.83
N VAL A 1125 -8.79 32.70 -20.62
CA VAL A 1125 -7.98 31.71 -21.35
C VAL A 1125 -8.79 31.05 -22.47
N LYS A 1126 -8.10 30.67 -23.55
CA LYS A 1126 -8.67 29.98 -24.72
C LYS A 1126 -7.90 28.70 -25.03
N PRO A 1127 -8.46 27.79 -25.85
CA PRO A 1127 -7.70 26.65 -26.36
C PRO A 1127 -6.39 27.11 -27.03
N GLY A 1128 -5.26 26.56 -26.58
CA GLY A 1128 -3.91 26.98 -26.96
C GLY A 1128 -3.11 27.57 -25.81
N ASP A 1129 -3.78 28.22 -24.85
CA ASP A 1129 -3.16 28.86 -23.69
C ASP A 1129 -2.76 27.83 -22.61
N THR A 1130 -1.92 28.26 -21.67
CA THR A 1130 -1.50 27.44 -20.53
C THR A 1130 -2.19 27.88 -19.25
N ILE A 1131 -2.60 26.91 -18.44
CA ILE A 1131 -3.04 27.13 -17.06
C ILE A 1131 -2.10 26.43 -16.08
N HIS A 1132 -2.09 26.92 -14.85
CA HIS A 1132 -1.30 26.38 -13.74
C HIS A 1132 -2.23 25.87 -12.65
N LEU A 1133 -2.04 24.63 -12.23
CA LEU A 1133 -2.72 24.07 -11.07
C LEU A 1133 -1.88 24.27 -9.82
N GLY A 1134 -2.49 24.80 -8.76
CA GLY A 1134 -1.74 25.34 -7.61
C GLY A 1134 -1.01 26.61 -8.01
N VAL A 1135 -0.36 27.26 -7.05
CA VAL A 1135 0.41 28.45 -7.40
C VAL A 1135 1.71 28.03 -8.06
N GLU A 1136 1.71 28.05 -9.40
CA GLU A 1136 2.85 27.79 -10.31
C GLU A 1136 3.34 26.32 -10.45
N SER A 1137 2.64 25.31 -9.91
CA SER A 1137 3.20 23.96 -9.75
C SER A 1137 3.09 23.00 -10.96
N ILE A 1138 1.92 22.89 -11.61
CA ILE A 1138 1.74 22.00 -12.78
C ILE A 1138 1.12 22.77 -13.94
N LYS A 1139 1.80 22.75 -15.10
CA LYS A 1139 1.34 23.43 -16.31
C LYS A 1139 0.53 22.49 -17.19
N PHE A 1140 -0.69 22.90 -17.55
CA PHE A 1140 -1.52 22.20 -18.53
C PHE A 1140 -1.81 23.12 -19.71
N LYS A 1141 -1.64 22.61 -20.92
CA LYS A 1141 -2.13 23.30 -22.11
C LYS A 1141 -3.64 23.09 -22.23
N VAL A 1142 -4.42 24.17 -22.29
CA VAL A 1142 -5.87 24.08 -22.50
C VAL A 1142 -6.12 23.71 -23.96
N ILE A 1143 -6.87 22.65 -24.20
CA ILE A 1143 -7.22 22.20 -25.56
C ILE A 1143 -8.71 22.30 -25.87
N GLY A 1144 -9.55 22.49 -24.85
CA GLY A 1144 -11.00 22.58 -25.03
C GLY A 1144 -11.70 23.25 -23.85
N VAL A 1145 -12.87 23.83 -24.14
CA VAL A 1145 -13.76 24.47 -23.15
C VAL A 1145 -15.15 23.86 -23.28
N ILE A 1146 -15.71 23.39 -22.17
CA ILE A 1146 -17.03 22.75 -22.11
C ILE A 1146 -18.10 23.62 -21.46
N ASP A 1147 -19.35 23.41 -21.88
CA ASP A 1147 -20.56 23.89 -21.19
C ASP A 1147 -20.82 23.04 -19.95
N GLU A 1148 -20.61 23.62 -18.77
CA GLU A 1148 -20.73 22.92 -17.48
C GLU A 1148 -22.14 22.37 -17.23
N GLU A 1149 -23.19 23.08 -17.64
CA GLU A 1149 -24.58 22.66 -17.42
C GLU A 1149 -24.94 21.47 -18.32
N ARG A 1150 -24.56 21.52 -19.60
CA ARG A 1150 -24.78 20.40 -20.52
C ARG A 1150 -23.96 19.18 -20.13
N PHE A 1151 -22.74 19.37 -19.65
CA PHE A 1151 -21.88 18.28 -19.19
C PHE A 1151 -22.44 17.60 -17.94
N HIS A 1152 -22.93 18.37 -16.97
CA HIS A 1152 -23.57 17.84 -15.76
C HIS A 1152 -24.84 17.02 -16.05
N GLN A 1153 -25.57 17.36 -17.13
CA GLN A 1153 -26.78 16.63 -17.54
C GLN A 1153 -26.50 15.25 -18.19
N ILE A 1154 -25.23 14.90 -18.46
CA ILE A 1154 -24.88 13.59 -19.01
C ILE A 1154 -24.91 12.56 -17.88
N HIS A 1155 -25.98 11.75 -17.87
CA HIS A 1155 -26.09 10.58 -17.00
C HIS A 1155 -25.78 9.30 -17.78
N ASP A 1156 -24.92 8.44 -17.21
CA ASP A 1156 -24.59 7.15 -17.81
C ASP A 1156 -25.67 6.08 -17.52
N LEU A 1157 -25.43 4.83 -17.92
CA LEU A 1157 -26.34 3.70 -17.76
C LEU A 1157 -26.66 3.35 -16.30
N ASP A 1158 -25.85 3.81 -15.33
CA ASP A 1158 -26.14 3.71 -13.90
C ASP A 1158 -27.01 4.88 -13.38
N ASN A 1159 -27.43 5.79 -14.26
CA ASN A 1159 -28.11 7.04 -13.97
C ASN A 1159 -27.30 7.97 -13.05
N SER A 1160 -25.97 7.91 -13.14
CA SER A 1160 -25.03 8.78 -12.42
C SER A 1160 -24.30 9.70 -13.39
N GLU A 1161 -23.90 10.87 -12.90
CA GLU A 1161 -23.08 11.82 -13.65
C GLU A 1161 -21.65 11.31 -13.83
N LEU A 1162 -20.97 11.77 -14.88
CA LEU A 1162 -19.61 11.36 -15.22
C LEU A 1162 -18.54 11.84 -14.23
N THR A 1163 -18.81 12.90 -13.48
CA THR A 1163 -17.85 13.52 -12.56
C THR A 1163 -17.61 12.66 -11.30
N PRO A 1164 -16.54 12.92 -10.53
CA PRO A 1164 -16.29 12.21 -9.28
C PRO A 1164 -17.35 12.49 -8.22
N TRP A 1165 -17.50 11.60 -7.23
CA TRP A 1165 -18.36 11.87 -6.06
C TRP A 1165 -17.82 12.99 -5.22
N ASP A 1166 -18.70 13.82 -4.66
CA ASP A 1166 -18.29 14.94 -3.82
C ASP A 1166 -17.93 14.45 -2.39
N PRO A 1167 -16.64 14.50 -2.00
CA PRO A 1167 -16.21 14.06 -0.67
C PRO A 1167 -16.67 15.01 0.45
N ARG A 1168 -17.24 16.18 0.12
CA ARG A 1168 -17.77 17.14 1.09
C ARG A 1168 -19.10 16.67 1.69
N LEU A 1169 -19.83 15.80 0.99
CA LEU A 1169 -21.17 15.40 1.36
C LEU A 1169 -21.18 14.02 2.04
N PRO A 1170 -21.80 13.87 3.22
CA PRO A 1170 -21.87 12.59 3.91
C PRO A 1170 -22.62 11.57 3.06
N GLY A 1171 -22.09 10.34 2.99
CA GLY A 1171 -22.68 9.27 2.21
C GLY A 1171 -22.38 9.29 0.71
N TYR A 1172 -21.62 10.28 0.21
CA TYR A 1172 -21.32 10.44 -1.22
C TYR A 1172 -22.59 10.47 -2.07
N GLU A 1173 -23.61 11.23 -1.63
CA GLU A 1173 -24.93 11.25 -2.28
C GLU A 1173 -24.95 12.07 -3.59
N ASN A 1174 -24.03 13.03 -3.77
CA ASN A 1174 -23.92 13.85 -4.97
C ASN A 1174 -22.50 13.86 -5.57
N LYS A 1175 -22.43 14.42 -6.77
CA LYS A 1175 -21.26 14.51 -7.63
C LYS A 1175 -20.66 15.91 -7.60
N ILE A 1176 -19.37 16.02 -7.92
CA ILE A 1176 -18.68 17.32 -8.00
C ILE A 1176 -19.18 18.08 -9.22
N TRP A 1177 -19.45 19.38 -9.05
CA TRP A 1177 -19.84 20.25 -10.15
C TRP A 1177 -18.73 20.37 -11.22
N PRO A 1178 -19.05 20.36 -12.54
CA PRO A 1178 -18.02 20.45 -13.59
C PRO A 1178 -17.10 21.68 -13.52
N GLY A 1179 -17.58 22.80 -12.97
CA GLY A 1179 -16.75 23.99 -12.72
C GLY A 1179 -15.73 23.86 -11.58
N GLU A 1180 -15.82 22.79 -10.77
CA GLU A 1180 -14.92 22.47 -9.66
C GLU A 1180 -13.97 21.31 -9.99
N ILE A 1181 -13.84 20.95 -11.26
CA ILE A 1181 -12.92 19.88 -11.71
C ILE A 1181 -12.03 20.33 -12.87
N LEU A 1182 -10.90 19.63 -13.01
CA LEU A 1182 -10.10 19.64 -14.22
C LEU A 1182 -10.33 18.34 -14.99
N ILE A 1183 -10.56 18.41 -16.30
CA ILE A 1183 -10.68 17.22 -17.15
C ILE A 1183 -9.35 17.02 -17.89
N ILE A 1184 -8.71 15.86 -17.72
CA ILE A 1184 -7.41 15.55 -18.33
C ILE A 1184 -7.41 14.14 -18.93
N PRO A 1185 -6.40 13.77 -19.76
CA PRO A 1185 -6.27 12.40 -20.21
C PRO A 1185 -6.10 11.44 -19.03
N TYR A 1186 -6.83 10.31 -19.02
CA TYR A 1186 -6.79 9.37 -17.89
C TYR A 1186 -5.38 8.84 -17.60
N LYS A 1187 -4.52 8.65 -18.62
CA LYS A 1187 -3.13 8.25 -18.42
C LYS A 1187 -2.33 9.31 -17.65
N THR A 1188 -2.53 10.59 -17.95
CA THR A 1188 -1.93 11.72 -17.23
C THR A 1188 -2.38 11.72 -15.78
N LEU A 1189 -3.67 11.49 -15.51
CA LEU A 1189 -4.20 11.36 -14.16
C LEU A 1189 -3.53 10.23 -13.36
N LEU A 1190 -3.35 9.04 -13.97
CA LEU A 1190 -2.66 7.93 -13.31
C LEU A 1190 -1.18 8.23 -13.02
N THR A 1191 -0.53 9.05 -13.85
CA THR A 1191 0.93 9.30 -13.84
C THR A 1191 1.34 10.51 -13.01
N ILE A 1192 0.47 11.51 -12.85
CA ILE A 1192 0.76 12.74 -12.09
C ILE A 1192 0.03 12.74 -10.76
N PHE A 1193 -1.24 12.33 -10.76
CA PHE A 1193 -2.14 12.42 -9.62
C PHE A 1193 -2.45 11.08 -8.98
N LYS A 1194 -1.87 9.97 -9.48
CA LYS A 1194 -2.11 8.60 -8.99
C LYS A 1194 -3.61 8.27 -8.88
N GLY A 1195 -4.40 8.71 -9.85
CA GLY A 1195 -5.84 8.45 -9.83
C GLY A 1195 -6.20 6.97 -9.95
N TRP A 1196 -7.49 6.67 -9.82
CA TRP A 1196 -8.01 5.30 -9.90
C TRP A 1196 -8.96 5.18 -11.07
N ILE A 1197 -8.89 4.08 -11.80
CA ILE A 1197 -9.88 3.76 -12.82
C ILE A 1197 -11.13 3.26 -12.11
N VAL A 1198 -12.23 3.99 -12.25
CA VAL A 1198 -13.45 3.77 -11.48
C VAL A 1198 -14.53 3.06 -12.28
N SER A 1199 -14.58 3.31 -13.59
CA SER A 1199 -15.57 2.75 -14.49
C SER A 1199 -14.99 2.57 -15.89
N VAL A 1200 -15.59 1.64 -16.62
CA VAL A 1200 -15.28 1.35 -18.01
C VAL A 1200 -16.59 1.29 -18.77
N ALA A 1201 -16.79 2.20 -19.71
CA ALA A 1201 -17.92 2.20 -20.60
C ALA A 1201 -17.54 1.48 -21.90
N ILE A 1202 -18.38 0.55 -22.35
CA ILE A 1202 -18.17 -0.28 -23.53
C ILE A 1202 -19.36 -0.08 -24.46
N LYS A 1203 -19.17 0.61 -25.58
CA LYS A 1203 -20.22 0.79 -26.59
C LYS A 1203 -20.01 -0.16 -27.75
N ILE A 1204 -21.02 -0.94 -28.10
CA ILE A 1204 -20.96 -1.82 -29.27
C ILE A 1204 -21.15 -0.97 -30.54
N THR A 1205 -20.30 -1.23 -31.53
CA THR A 1205 -20.37 -0.55 -32.83
C THR A 1205 -21.63 -0.94 -33.60
N THR A 1206 -22.19 0.00 -34.34
CA THR A 1206 -23.49 -0.12 -35.03
C THR A 1206 -23.58 -1.30 -35.99
N GLU A 1207 -22.47 -1.75 -36.59
CA GLU A 1207 -22.43 -2.94 -37.46
C GLU A 1207 -22.60 -4.26 -36.69
N SER A 1208 -22.31 -4.26 -35.39
CA SER A 1208 -22.35 -5.43 -34.50
C SER A 1208 -23.46 -5.35 -33.44
N THR A 1209 -24.27 -4.29 -33.44
CA THR A 1209 -25.30 -4.05 -32.41
C THR A 1209 -26.43 -5.07 -32.53
N ASN A 1210 -26.41 -6.07 -31.65
CA ASN A 1210 -27.47 -7.05 -31.46
C ASN A 1210 -27.72 -7.22 -29.97
N ARG A 1211 -29.00 -7.31 -29.57
CA ARG A 1211 -29.41 -7.58 -28.19
C ARG A 1211 -28.71 -8.81 -27.64
N GLU A 1212 -28.69 -9.91 -28.37
CA GLU A 1212 -28.13 -11.17 -27.87
C GLU A 1212 -26.64 -11.02 -27.56
N ILE A 1213 -25.87 -10.40 -28.46
CA ILE A 1213 -24.43 -10.17 -28.29
C ILE A 1213 -24.15 -9.32 -27.04
N ILE A 1214 -24.82 -8.17 -26.89
CA ILE A 1214 -24.62 -7.27 -25.74
C ILE A 1214 -24.93 -8.00 -24.42
N PHE A 1215 -26.06 -8.71 -24.38
CA PHE A 1215 -26.50 -9.42 -23.18
C PHE A 1215 -25.60 -10.61 -22.85
N ASP A 1216 -25.08 -11.32 -23.85
CA ASP A 1216 -24.15 -12.43 -23.64
C ASP A 1216 -22.81 -11.95 -23.11
N ILE A 1217 -22.26 -10.85 -23.66
CA ILE A 1217 -21.06 -10.20 -23.12
C ILE A 1217 -21.29 -9.78 -21.66
N ALA A 1218 -22.44 -9.16 -21.36
CA ALA A 1218 -22.75 -8.74 -20.00
C ALA A 1218 -22.87 -9.91 -19.02
N ARG A 1219 -23.52 -11.01 -19.42
CA ARG A 1219 -23.61 -12.25 -18.63
C ARG A 1219 -22.23 -12.88 -18.43
N GLU A 1220 -21.38 -12.84 -19.45
CA GLU A 1220 -20.01 -13.34 -19.40
C GLU A 1220 -19.13 -12.55 -18.44
N ILE A 1221 -19.20 -11.22 -18.47
CA ILE A 1221 -18.53 -10.33 -17.52
C ILE A 1221 -19.03 -10.61 -16.10
N TYR A 1222 -20.34 -10.72 -15.92
CA TYR A 1222 -20.94 -10.98 -14.62
C TYR A 1222 -20.50 -12.34 -14.03
N LYS A 1223 -20.48 -13.42 -14.84
CA LYS A 1223 -20.01 -14.75 -14.42
C LYS A 1223 -18.55 -14.73 -13.96
N GLN A 1224 -17.72 -13.87 -14.54
CA GLN A 1224 -16.31 -13.72 -14.18
C GLN A 1224 -16.10 -12.89 -12.90
N SER A 1225 -17.16 -12.31 -12.32
CA SER A 1225 -17.08 -11.35 -11.21
C SER A 1225 -17.50 -11.91 -9.83
N GLY A 1226 -17.46 -13.23 -9.63
CA GLY A 1226 -18.03 -13.94 -8.46
C GLY A 1226 -17.35 -13.75 -7.08
N GLY A 1227 -16.70 -12.62 -6.82
CA GLY A 1227 -16.03 -12.30 -5.54
C GLY A 1227 -16.99 -12.03 -4.37
N LEU A 1228 -16.48 -11.45 -3.28
CA LEU A 1228 -17.25 -11.09 -2.07
C LEU A 1228 -18.55 -10.33 -2.38
N LYS A 1229 -18.49 -9.46 -3.40
CA LYS A 1229 -19.64 -8.77 -3.99
C LYS A 1229 -19.52 -8.83 -5.52
N PRO A 1230 -20.49 -9.45 -6.22
CA PRO A 1230 -20.52 -9.44 -7.68
C PRO A 1230 -20.48 -8.03 -8.22
N ILE A 1231 -19.80 -7.83 -9.34
CA ILE A 1231 -19.75 -6.52 -9.99
C ILE A 1231 -21.12 -6.24 -10.61
N THR A 1232 -21.67 -5.04 -10.38
CA THR A 1232 -22.92 -4.63 -11.03
C THR A 1232 -22.64 -4.32 -12.49
N VAL A 1233 -23.36 -4.99 -13.37
CA VAL A 1233 -23.26 -4.79 -14.82
C VAL A 1233 -24.55 -4.15 -15.32
N TYR A 1234 -24.42 -2.95 -15.89
CA TYR A 1234 -25.53 -2.23 -16.50
C TYR A 1234 -25.46 -2.39 -18.01
N ILE A 1235 -26.61 -2.62 -18.63
CA ILE A 1235 -26.74 -2.90 -20.06
C ILE A 1235 -27.65 -1.84 -20.68
N GLY A 1236 -27.16 -1.08 -21.64
CA GLY A 1236 -27.97 -0.23 -22.48
C GLY A 1236 -28.35 -0.96 -23.76
N PHE A 1237 -29.65 -1.06 -24.06
CA PHE A 1237 -30.10 -1.55 -25.36
C PHE A 1237 -31.47 -1.00 -25.74
N GLY A 1238 -31.58 -0.43 -26.94
CA GLY A 1238 -32.87 -0.01 -27.50
C GLY A 1238 -33.54 1.09 -26.67
N GLY A 1239 -32.72 2.01 -26.12
CA GLY A 1239 -33.18 3.12 -25.30
C GLY A 1239 -33.54 2.76 -23.85
N LYS A 1240 -33.32 1.52 -23.41
CA LYS A 1240 -33.59 1.06 -22.04
C LYS A 1240 -32.34 0.51 -21.36
N VAL A 1241 -32.28 0.69 -20.04
CA VAL A 1241 -31.23 0.11 -19.19
C VAL A 1241 -31.73 -1.17 -18.50
N TYR A 1242 -30.90 -2.21 -18.52
CA TYR A 1242 -31.11 -3.46 -17.80
C TYR A 1242 -29.99 -3.71 -16.81
N VAL A 1243 -30.30 -4.32 -15.66
CA VAL A 1243 -29.31 -4.72 -14.64
C VAL A 1243 -29.34 -6.23 -14.46
N ILE A 1244 -28.16 -6.83 -14.37
CA ILE A 1244 -28.00 -8.25 -14.11
C ILE A 1244 -28.08 -8.53 -12.59
N SER A 1245 -28.92 -9.50 -12.19
CA SER A 1245 -29.01 -9.96 -10.78
C SER A 1245 -29.16 -11.49 -10.67
N PRO A 1246 -28.62 -12.12 -9.61
CA PRO A 1246 -28.79 -13.55 -9.39
C PRO A 1246 -30.12 -13.84 -8.67
N GLU A 1247 -30.95 -14.72 -9.23
CA GLU A 1247 -32.15 -15.27 -8.57
C GLU A 1247 -31.92 -16.75 -8.21
N SER A 1248 -32.36 -17.14 -7.02
CA SER A 1248 -32.26 -18.53 -6.55
C SER A 1248 -33.61 -19.22 -6.73
N PHE A 1249 -33.63 -20.28 -7.53
CA PHE A 1249 -34.79 -21.14 -7.71
C PHE A 1249 -34.58 -22.44 -6.95
N VAL A 1250 -35.58 -22.84 -6.16
CA VAL A 1250 -35.61 -24.16 -5.55
C VAL A 1250 -36.18 -25.13 -6.59
N THR A 1251 -35.39 -26.11 -6.99
CA THR A 1251 -35.80 -27.21 -7.86
C THR A 1251 -35.87 -28.51 -7.07
N ILE A 1252 -36.78 -29.39 -7.47
CA ILE A 1252 -36.97 -30.71 -6.86
C ILE A 1252 -36.55 -31.76 -7.89
N PHE A 1253 -35.46 -32.47 -7.62
CA PHE A 1253 -34.97 -33.55 -8.48
C PHE A 1253 -35.64 -34.88 -8.10
N GLY A 1254 -35.87 -35.76 -9.07
CA GLY A 1254 -36.44 -37.11 -8.86
C GLY A 1254 -37.88 -37.33 -9.37
N TRP A 1255 -38.63 -36.26 -9.67
CA TRP A 1255 -40.00 -36.36 -10.22
C TRP A 1255 -40.07 -37.07 -11.58
N GLN A 1256 -39.02 -36.96 -12.38
CA GLN A 1256 -38.92 -37.52 -13.73
C GLN A 1256 -38.86 -39.05 -13.72
N GLN A 1257 -38.23 -39.64 -12.69
CA GLN A 1257 -38.11 -41.09 -12.52
C GLN A 1257 -39.44 -41.74 -12.11
N GLN A 1258 -40.42 -40.93 -11.70
CA GLN A 1258 -41.77 -41.36 -11.34
C GLN A 1258 -42.74 -41.35 -12.53
N ILE A 1259 -42.41 -40.77 -13.69
CA ILE A 1259 -43.29 -40.90 -14.88
C ILE A 1259 -43.53 -42.39 -15.16
N ILE A 1260 -42.49 -43.21 -15.04
CA ILE A 1260 -42.58 -44.66 -15.23
C ILE A 1260 -43.42 -45.34 -14.12
N LEU A 1261 -43.18 -45.01 -12.84
CA LEU A 1261 -43.93 -45.63 -11.72
C LEU A 1261 -45.40 -45.17 -11.65
N VAL A 1262 -45.67 -43.90 -11.98
CA VAL A 1262 -47.02 -43.33 -12.07
C VAL A 1262 -47.76 -43.96 -13.25
N ILE A 1263 -47.12 -44.09 -14.43
CA ILE A 1263 -47.66 -44.81 -15.59
C ILE A 1263 -47.87 -46.31 -15.28
N ILE A 1264 -47.04 -46.92 -14.43
CA ILE A 1264 -47.24 -48.32 -13.99
C ILE A 1264 -48.35 -48.43 -12.93
N SER A 1265 -48.60 -47.36 -12.16
CA SER A 1265 -49.62 -47.33 -11.10
C SER A 1265 -51.02 -46.89 -11.56
N THR A 1266 -51.12 -46.23 -12.72
CA THR A 1266 -52.36 -45.96 -13.47
C THR A 1266 -52.64 -47.11 -14.43
#